data_AF-A0AAJ0GFG7-F1
#
_entry.id   AF-A0AAJ0GFG7-F1
#
_cell.length_a   1.000
_cell.length_b   1.000
_cell.length_c   1.000
_cell.angle_alpha   90.00
_cell.angle_beta   90.00
_cell.angle_gamma   90.00
#
_symmetry.space_group_name_H-M   'P 1'
#
loop_
_entity.id
_entity.type
_entity.pdbx_description
1 polymer ?
#
loop_
_entity_poly.entity_id
_entity_poly.type
_entity_poly.pdbx_seq_one_letter_code
_entity_poly.pdbx_strand_id
1 'polypeptide(L)'
;MPPKKPGPPNAFGTGPVRLRQIALVVRDLAKARRLLTYVLGTEVIYEDPLVGQWGLENFLVPVGGEIIEVVSPTRDGTTAGRLLEKKGVDEAGYMLIMQNEDAKKRRDFIEEKGLAKVIFSHEVKGKSGELAGWCVQYHPKGIRGGVIPELDSHTPSESNPEPLKTRFSAWHPCGPDVEGYTSKMKQYGHLSLVGAVCRLAPGDWGAELASTQWEQTFGVPRSRDLCQFTNARVGFLHGEEGLPEGMISISIGVVGERRRKEILERANEVGVLKAGKEGRYVEMVGVRWNFSLTGEDEWESNHFLGRPDPKYRKYQILAVLLAWSAIITAKPHGPFKRLSKLFSHRLTAWQIVVLAYLSEYLRRNFARIVGLHSPEPLANKYNRDYFRATWITTALDAGFWTAMRMKPKWLRDMASMVFTVYYMFAAEAADDKVRRVRSTIGVEQMRVSWNKPATFYLAIFGRLMRPRHLRIRYEPRRIRIPRPEGSPYTDPINAWLYFDGPISDLKNHDKIILDIPGGGFVAMDPRCHDDKLIAWAAKTGFPVIALDYKKAPEYPYPYALNECFDAYYQIHATGGTCVGLSKNTKPKVVLSGDSAGGNLATGVVLMAVQARTETVSHLTERQSKMKLPLPEALVLVYPALDVNITSWLTDEQAALIEEPARRKTNRGLVRRQTEEWHRLADTPLPSEDEDEQAGLKMTRRSKKSATGKTSRDSPKTDSPRPSIDQNGEAGPSQTNGHVMTPAKKPVATVLKPRPLRTKVKTTSIISYVDDRILTPELLRGMIFLYIGEHNSPDFATDFHLSPLRAPEHYLREFPKVYMLTGEKDPLCDDTAIFAGRLRSAHKHQFQTRKEMGMVHERDEFDDEQHLHVEFIPGVSHGFLQFASIYEPAWGYIEMCSRWMKQAFTDAAKRERDEADAADGEVSDAGSDYFNQSRNSASIRKLRQASQSSENSDNEDLALEMTALSQLHIPQNSLEGRRNSSGANLLDRGDRSGSGSGTARKRRRSRGGIRKAFDGRISPVETRKSVNLHNLRLTSPESLLERRMDGVATGLMGDDSRPVTPL
;
A
#
# COMPACT_ATOMS: atom_id res chain seq x y z
N MET A 1 -34.29 10.46 24.19
CA MET A 1 -33.92 9.04 24.43
C MET A 1 -32.60 8.76 23.71
N PRO A 2 -31.69 7.92 24.25
CA PRO A 2 -30.42 7.63 23.59
C PRO A 2 -30.60 6.67 22.38
N PRO A 3 -29.77 6.78 21.33
CA PRO A 3 -29.83 5.87 20.19
C PRO A 3 -29.39 4.46 20.57
N LYS A 4 -30.04 3.43 19.98
CA LYS A 4 -29.64 2.03 20.13
C LYS A 4 -28.38 1.73 19.31
N LYS A 5 -27.50 0.88 19.84
CA LYS A 5 -26.29 0.41 19.15
C LYS A 5 -26.64 -0.47 17.93
N PRO A 6 -25.77 -0.56 16.90
CA PRO A 6 -25.84 -1.62 15.89
C PRO A 6 -25.70 -3.01 16.51
N GLY A 7 -26.27 -4.02 15.83
CA GLY A 7 -26.12 -5.43 16.19
C GLY A 7 -24.96 -6.13 15.46
N PRO A 8 -24.55 -7.33 15.89
CA PRO A 8 -23.52 -8.11 15.22
C PRO A 8 -23.94 -8.54 13.79
N PRO A 9 -22.99 -8.89 12.90
CA PRO A 9 -23.21 -9.11 11.46
C PRO A 9 -24.00 -10.37 11.06
N ASN A 10 -24.87 -10.87 11.94
CA ASN A 10 -25.88 -11.88 11.62
C ASN A 10 -27.19 -11.70 12.45
N ALA A 11 -27.37 -10.54 13.11
CA ALA A 11 -28.50 -10.28 14.01
C ALA A 11 -29.87 -10.17 13.31
N PHE A 12 -29.90 -10.00 11.98
CA PHE A 12 -31.11 -9.70 11.21
C PHE A 12 -31.60 -10.85 10.32
N GLY A 13 -30.96 -12.03 10.36
CA GLY A 13 -31.41 -13.23 9.63
C GLY A 13 -31.41 -13.09 8.11
N THR A 14 -30.39 -12.44 7.56
CA THR A 14 -30.33 -11.95 6.17
C THR A 14 -29.49 -12.86 5.28
N GLY A 15 -30.12 -13.49 4.28
CA GLY A 15 -29.43 -14.17 3.20
C GLY A 15 -28.68 -13.21 2.27
N PRO A 16 -27.78 -13.71 1.40
CA PRO A 16 -27.04 -12.91 0.43
C PRO A 16 -27.97 -12.11 -0.49
N VAL A 17 -27.52 -10.91 -0.89
CA VAL A 17 -28.23 -10.02 -1.83
C VAL A 17 -27.35 -9.69 -3.03
N ARG A 18 -27.93 -9.78 -4.24
CA ARG A 18 -27.26 -9.46 -5.52
C ARG A 18 -27.88 -8.20 -6.13
N LEU A 19 -27.07 -7.30 -6.68
CA LEU A 19 -27.59 -6.17 -7.48
C LEU A 19 -27.77 -6.67 -8.93
N ARG A 20 -29.01 -6.77 -9.39
CA ARG A 20 -29.36 -7.55 -10.58
C ARG A 20 -29.67 -6.70 -11.81
N GLN A 21 -30.37 -5.59 -11.59
CA GLN A 21 -30.80 -4.68 -12.63
C GLN A 21 -30.76 -3.23 -12.12
N ILE A 22 -30.38 -2.30 -12.99
CA ILE A 22 -30.41 -0.86 -12.72
C ILE A 22 -31.32 -0.21 -13.76
N ALA A 23 -32.30 0.58 -13.31
CA ALA A 23 -33.20 1.31 -14.19
C ALA A 23 -32.82 2.80 -14.27
N LEU A 24 -32.83 3.32 -15.49
CA LEU A 24 -32.65 4.73 -15.84
C LEU A 24 -33.94 5.27 -16.46
N VAL A 25 -34.18 6.57 -16.35
CA VAL A 25 -35.33 7.26 -16.95
C VAL A 25 -34.87 8.33 -17.94
N VAL A 26 -35.53 8.44 -19.08
CA VAL A 26 -35.28 9.45 -20.12
C VAL A 26 -36.59 10.01 -20.70
N ARG A 27 -36.52 11.13 -21.44
CA ARG A 27 -37.61 11.57 -22.36
C ARG A 27 -37.51 11.01 -23.78
N ASP A 28 -36.30 10.70 -24.26
CA ASP A 28 -36.07 10.17 -25.61
C ASP A 28 -35.50 8.74 -25.53
N LEU A 29 -36.39 7.75 -25.57
CA LEU A 29 -36.05 6.34 -25.55
C LEU A 29 -35.21 5.94 -26.78
N ALA A 30 -35.47 6.55 -27.95
CA ALA A 30 -34.81 6.18 -29.21
C ALA A 30 -33.36 6.68 -29.26
N LYS A 31 -33.07 7.88 -28.73
CA LYS A 31 -31.70 8.38 -28.48
C LYS A 31 -30.99 7.48 -27.46
N ALA A 32 -31.60 7.21 -26.30
CA ALA A 32 -30.99 6.38 -25.27
C ALA A 32 -30.67 4.96 -25.76
N ARG A 33 -31.59 4.34 -26.52
CA ARG A 33 -31.43 3.01 -27.13
C ARG A 33 -30.24 2.97 -28.08
N ARG A 34 -30.14 3.92 -29.01
CA ARG A 34 -29.00 4.01 -29.96
C ARG A 34 -27.68 4.27 -29.23
N LEU A 35 -27.69 5.14 -28.23
CA LEU A 35 -26.48 5.53 -27.50
C LEU A 35 -25.91 4.37 -26.67
N LEU A 36 -26.74 3.68 -25.88
CA LEU A 36 -26.29 2.54 -25.06
C LEU A 36 -25.82 1.36 -25.92
N THR A 37 -26.61 0.94 -26.91
CA THR A 37 -26.26 -0.20 -27.76
C THR A 37 -24.96 0.06 -28.53
N TYR A 38 -24.77 1.27 -29.07
CA TYR A 38 -23.54 1.64 -29.77
C TYR A 38 -22.32 1.72 -28.83
N VAL A 39 -22.40 2.47 -27.72
CA VAL A 39 -21.24 2.68 -26.82
C VAL A 39 -20.81 1.38 -26.15
N LEU A 40 -21.76 0.60 -25.60
CA LEU A 40 -21.47 -0.68 -24.96
C LEU A 40 -21.11 -1.76 -25.99
N GLY A 41 -21.62 -1.67 -27.23
CA GLY A 41 -21.46 -2.71 -28.25
C GLY A 41 -22.36 -3.91 -27.96
N THR A 42 -23.58 -3.63 -27.52
CA THR A 42 -24.59 -4.59 -27.07
C THR A 42 -25.90 -4.38 -27.83
N GLU A 43 -26.86 -5.28 -27.66
CA GLU A 43 -28.18 -5.19 -28.27
C GLU A 43 -29.30 -5.15 -27.22
N VAL A 44 -30.52 -4.81 -27.65
CA VAL A 44 -31.71 -4.97 -26.81
C VAL A 44 -32.03 -6.46 -26.68
N ILE A 45 -32.20 -6.92 -25.44
CA ILE A 45 -32.56 -8.32 -25.13
C ILE A 45 -34.07 -8.53 -24.97
N TYR A 46 -34.78 -7.51 -24.48
CA TYR A 46 -36.22 -7.55 -24.25
C TYR A 46 -36.78 -6.11 -24.20
N GLU A 47 -38.06 -5.97 -24.53
CA GLU A 47 -38.87 -4.76 -24.40
C GLU A 47 -40.19 -5.23 -23.78
N ASP A 48 -40.57 -4.69 -22.62
CA ASP A 48 -41.67 -5.24 -21.84
C ASP A 48 -43.00 -4.53 -22.15
N PRO A 49 -43.97 -5.15 -22.85
CA PRO A 49 -45.26 -4.51 -23.10
C PRO A 49 -46.05 -4.25 -21.80
N LEU A 50 -45.71 -4.93 -20.70
CA LEU A 50 -46.39 -4.75 -19.41
C LEU A 50 -46.10 -3.39 -18.77
N VAL A 51 -45.00 -2.69 -19.08
CA VAL A 51 -44.75 -1.36 -18.50
C VAL A 51 -45.71 -0.29 -19.02
N GLY A 52 -46.39 -0.55 -20.15
CA GLY A 52 -47.45 0.29 -20.70
C GLY A 52 -48.64 0.51 -19.75
N GLN A 53 -48.86 -0.39 -18.78
CA GLN A 53 -49.92 -0.23 -17.78
C GLN A 53 -49.68 0.96 -16.84
N TRP A 54 -48.41 1.33 -16.62
CA TRP A 54 -48.01 2.50 -15.82
C TRP A 54 -47.77 3.75 -16.68
N GLY A 55 -48.13 3.71 -17.97
CA GLY A 55 -47.87 4.81 -18.91
C GLY A 55 -46.40 4.96 -19.28
N LEU A 56 -45.63 3.87 -19.27
CA LEU A 56 -44.21 3.83 -19.64
C LEU A 56 -43.98 2.99 -20.89
N GLU A 57 -42.83 3.19 -21.53
CA GLU A 57 -42.19 2.27 -22.47
C GLU A 57 -40.77 1.98 -21.96
N ASN A 58 -40.18 0.82 -22.29
CA ASN A 58 -38.81 0.50 -21.86
C ASN A 58 -38.00 -0.27 -22.93
N PHE A 59 -36.72 -0.46 -22.64
CA PHE A 59 -35.90 -1.52 -23.26
C PHE A 59 -34.84 -2.01 -22.26
N LEU A 60 -34.46 -3.28 -22.37
CA LEU A 60 -33.47 -3.94 -21.52
C LEU A 60 -32.19 -4.25 -22.33
N VAL A 61 -31.03 -3.94 -21.75
CA VAL A 61 -29.70 -4.16 -22.34
C VAL A 61 -28.85 -5.03 -21.39
N PRO A 62 -28.13 -6.06 -21.90
CA PRO A 62 -27.31 -6.94 -21.08
C PRO A 62 -25.93 -6.31 -20.80
N VAL A 63 -25.47 -6.48 -19.56
CA VAL A 63 -24.10 -6.20 -19.10
C VAL A 63 -23.55 -7.50 -18.51
N GLY A 64 -23.47 -8.51 -19.37
CA GLY A 64 -23.16 -9.88 -18.98
C GLY A 64 -24.29 -10.55 -18.21
N GLY A 65 -24.12 -10.76 -16.90
CA GLY A 65 -25.10 -11.43 -16.03
C GLY A 65 -26.06 -10.47 -15.33
N GLU A 66 -26.00 -9.19 -15.68
CA GLU A 66 -26.69 -8.07 -15.06
C GLU A 66 -27.32 -7.19 -16.15
N ILE A 67 -28.32 -6.39 -15.81
CA ILE A 67 -29.17 -5.68 -16.78
C ILE A 67 -29.16 -4.18 -16.53
N ILE A 68 -29.14 -3.41 -17.63
CA ILE A 68 -29.51 -1.99 -17.64
C ILE A 68 -30.87 -1.89 -18.31
N GLU A 69 -31.83 -1.34 -17.60
CA GLU A 69 -33.13 -0.96 -18.13
C GLU A 69 -33.16 0.55 -18.36
N VAL A 70 -33.81 0.99 -19.44
CA VAL A 70 -34.17 2.39 -19.62
C VAL A 70 -35.67 2.49 -19.85
N VAL A 71 -36.34 3.33 -19.06
CA VAL A 71 -37.77 3.64 -19.19
C VAL A 71 -37.98 5.06 -19.72
N SER A 72 -39.08 5.28 -20.43
CA SER A 72 -39.53 6.61 -20.88
C SER A 72 -41.04 6.77 -20.63
N PRO A 73 -41.53 7.94 -20.20
CA PRO A 73 -42.95 8.17 -19.98
C PRO A 73 -43.70 8.42 -21.29
N THR A 74 -44.71 7.60 -21.59
CA THR A 74 -45.60 7.78 -22.75
C THR A 74 -46.84 8.62 -22.43
N ARG A 75 -47.01 9.04 -21.17
CA ARG A 75 -48.13 9.84 -20.65
C ARG A 75 -47.66 10.82 -19.58
N ASP A 76 -48.35 11.96 -19.48
CA ASP A 76 -48.12 12.96 -18.44
C ASP A 76 -48.50 12.44 -17.05
N GLY A 77 -47.91 13.04 -16.00
CA GLY A 77 -48.22 12.71 -14.59
C GLY A 77 -47.72 11.33 -14.11
N THR A 78 -47.06 10.54 -14.95
CA THR A 78 -46.43 9.26 -14.60
C THR A 78 -45.37 9.43 -13.50
N THR A 79 -45.05 8.36 -12.77
CA THR A 79 -44.03 8.41 -11.71
C THR A 79 -42.63 8.70 -12.25
N ALA A 80 -42.32 8.19 -13.45
CA ALA A 80 -41.08 8.48 -14.17
C ALA A 80 -41.02 9.96 -14.63
N GLY A 81 -42.08 10.47 -15.28
CA GLY A 81 -42.17 11.87 -15.71
C GLY A 81 -42.01 12.86 -14.55
N ARG A 82 -42.73 12.62 -13.45
CA ARG A 82 -42.64 13.45 -12.22
C ARG A 82 -41.24 13.44 -11.57
N LEU A 83 -40.41 12.41 -11.79
CA LEU A 83 -39.03 12.42 -11.31
C LEU A 83 -38.14 13.32 -12.18
N LEU A 84 -38.30 13.27 -13.50
CA LEU A 84 -37.62 14.17 -14.44
C LEU A 84 -37.99 15.63 -14.17
N GLU A 85 -39.29 15.91 -14.00
CA GLU A 85 -39.83 17.23 -13.62
C GLU A 85 -39.26 17.72 -12.28
N LYS A 86 -39.30 16.90 -11.21
CA LYS A 86 -38.74 17.26 -9.89
C LYS A 86 -37.25 17.60 -9.97
N LYS A 87 -36.49 16.92 -10.85
CA LYS A 87 -35.04 17.12 -11.00
C LYS A 87 -34.66 18.22 -11.99
N GLY A 88 -35.58 18.69 -12.83
CA GLY A 88 -35.30 19.66 -13.90
C GLY A 88 -34.38 19.11 -15.01
N VAL A 89 -34.44 17.80 -15.28
CA VAL A 89 -33.58 17.12 -16.27
C VAL A 89 -34.38 16.17 -17.16
N ASP A 90 -33.84 15.85 -18.34
CA ASP A 90 -34.48 14.94 -19.31
C ASP A 90 -33.97 13.49 -19.25
N GLU A 91 -32.92 13.23 -18.46
CA GLU A 91 -32.30 11.91 -18.26
C GLU A 91 -31.84 11.79 -16.79
N ALA A 92 -32.11 10.67 -16.11
CA ALA A 92 -31.70 10.46 -14.71
C ALA A 92 -31.65 8.97 -14.30
N GLY A 93 -30.93 8.68 -13.20
CA GLY A 93 -31.05 7.39 -12.49
C GLY A 93 -32.40 7.24 -11.77
N TYR A 94 -33.03 6.06 -11.90
CA TYR A 94 -34.41 5.80 -11.44
C TYR A 94 -34.50 4.73 -10.33
N MET A 95 -34.07 3.48 -10.58
CA MET A 95 -34.27 2.36 -9.66
C MET A 95 -33.02 1.46 -9.50
N LEU A 96 -32.90 0.82 -8.33
CA LEU A 96 -31.95 -0.27 -8.06
C LEU A 96 -32.73 -1.54 -7.71
N ILE A 97 -32.66 -2.54 -8.58
CA ILE A 97 -33.43 -3.78 -8.51
C ILE A 97 -32.50 -4.91 -8.05
N MET A 98 -32.85 -5.50 -6.91
CA MET A 98 -32.01 -6.40 -6.11
C MET A 98 -32.64 -7.80 -6.02
N GLN A 99 -31.81 -8.84 -5.95
CA GLN A 99 -32.26 -10.22 -5.79
C GLN A 99 -31.82 -10.77 -4.42
N ASN A 100 -32.76 -11.35 -3.67
CA ASN A 100 -32.58 -12.08 -2.41
C ASN A 100 -32.94 -13.57 -2.61
N GLU A 101 -32.68 -14.40 -1.60
CA GLU A 101 -33.16 -15.78 -1.50
C GLU A 101 -34.68 -15.82 -1.23
N ASP A 102 -35.19 -14.93 -0.37
CA ASP A 102 -36.62 -14.81 -0.04
C ASP A 102 -37.01 -13.34 0.21
N ALA A 103 -37.56 -12.71 -0.83
CA ALA A 103 -38.01 -11.33 -0.76
C ALA A 103 -39.34 -11.17 0.01
N LYS A 104 -40.18 -12.22 0.08
CA LYS A 104 -41.44 -12.17 0.81
C LYS A 104 -41.18 -12.09 2.31
N LYS A 105 -40.39 -13.02 2.85
CA LYS A 105 -39.97 -13.01 4.26
C LYS A 105 -39.23 -11.72 4.62
N ARG A 106 -38.46 -11.15 3.68
CA ARG A 106 -37.79 -9.87 3.93
C ARG A 106 -38.76 -8.68 3.92
N ARG A 107 -39.74 -8.66 3.02
CA ARG A 107 -40.84 -7.69 3.01
C ARG A 107 -41.62 -7.74 4.33
N ASP A 108 -42.03 -8.92 4.77
CA ASP A 108 -42.82 -9.10 6.00
C ASP A 108 -42.07 -8.51 7.21
N PHE A 109 -40.75 -8.72 7.31
CA PHE A 109 -39.89 -8.08 8.31
C PHE A 109 -39.81 -6.54 8.16
N ILE A 110 -39.68 -6.02 6.93
CA ILE A 110 -39.60 -4.57 6.67
C ILE A 110 -40.90 -3.86 7.09
N GLU A 111 -42.06 -4.47 6.82
CA GLU A 111 -43.37 -3.95 7.22
C GLU A 111 -43.58 -4.07 8.74
N GLU A 112 -43.27 -5.22 9.35
CA GLU A 112 -43.38 -5.44 10.80
C GLU A 112 -42.50 -4.49 11.64
N LYS A 113 -41.33 -4.09 11.11
CA LYS A 113 -40.42 -3.12 11.75
C LYS A 113 -40.64 -1.67 11.27
N GLY A 114 -41.55 -1.43 10.33
CA GLY A 114 -41.85 -0.09 9.79
C GLY A 114 -40.66 0.60 9.09
N LEU A 115 -39.72 -0.17 8.52
CA LEU A 115 -38.44 0.35 8.00
C LEU A 115 -38.58 1.04 6.63
N ALA A 116 -39.50 0.56 5.80
CA ALA A 116 -39.86 1.16 4.51
C ALA A 116 -41.31 0.85 4.16
N LYS A 117 -41.94 1.69 3.33
CA LYS A 117 -43.30 1.47 2.84
C LYS A 117 -43.27 0.72 1.51
N VAL A 118 -43.94 -0.42 1.41
CA VAL A 118 -44.19 -1.12 0.14
C VAL A 118 -45.14 -0.27 -0.73
N ILE A 119 -44.86 -0.20 -2.04
CA ILE A 119 -45.69 0.51 -3.04
C ILE A 119 -46.29 -0.42 -4.08
N PHE A 120 -45.61 -1.53 -4.37
CA PHE A 120 -46.06 -2.57 -5.28
C PHE A 120 -45.47 -3.91 -4.81
N SER A 121 -46.23 -4.99 -4.93
CA SER A 121 -45.74 -6.35 -4.69
C SER A 121 -46.56 -7.33 -5.52
N HIS A 122 -45.89 -8.28 -6.17
CA HIS A 122 -46.51 -9.19 -7.13
C HIS A 122 -45.95 -10.61 -7.01
N GLU A 123 -46.81 -11.60 -7.20
CA GLU A 123 -46.49 -13.03 -7.21
C GLU A 123 -46.10 -13.46 -8.64
N VAL A 124 -44.84 -13.82 -8.86
CA VAL A 124 -44.35 -14.24 -10.18
C VAL A 124 -44.69 -15.72 -10.39
N LYS A 125 -45.45 -16.03 -11.44
CA LYS A 125 -45.91 -17.40 -11.74
C LYS A 125 -45.16 -18.03 -12.91
N GLY A 126 -44.85 -19.31 -12.79
CA GLY A 126 -44.21 -20.12 -13.83
C GLY A 126 -45.17 -20.51 -14.96
N LYS A 127 -44.63 -21.16 -16.01
CA LYS A 127 -45.40 -21.57 -17.20
C LYS A 127 -46.52 -22.57 -16.89
N SER A 128 -46.43 -23.27 -15.77
CA SER A 128 -47.38 -24.22 -15.18
C SER A 128 -48.37 -23.58 -14.17
N GLY A 129 -48.22 -22.29 -13.84
CA GLY A 129 -48.97 -21.59 -12.79
C GLY A 129 -48.38 -21.70 -11.38
N GLU A 130 -47.27 -22.42 -11.20
CA GLU A 130 -46.54 -22.54 -9.92
C GLU A 130 -45.86 -21.23 -9.48
N LEU A 131 -45.51 -21.12 -8.20
CA LEU A 131 -44.79 -19.95 -7.66
C LEU A 131 -43.33 -19.93 -8.14
N ALA A 132 -43.01 -19.07 -9.10
CA ALA A 132 -41.66 -18.87 -9.63
C ALA A 132 -40.87 -17.77 -8.89
N GLY A 133 -41.55 -16.86 -8.19
CA GLY A 133 -40.86 -15.81 -7.43
C GLY A 133 -41.76 -14.72 -6.85
N TRP A 134 -41.13 -13.69 -6.30
CA TRP A 134 -41.78 -12.48 -5.76
C TRP A 134 -41.07 -11.24 -6.27
N CYS A 135 -41.84 -10.19 -6.55
CA CYS A 135 -41.38 -8.82 -6.78
C CYS A 135 -41.90 -7.91 -5.65
N VAL A 136 -41.06 -6.98 -5.16
CA VAL A 136 -41.42 -6.02 -4.10
C VAL A 136 -40.72 -4.67 -4.27
N GLN A 137 -41.49 -3.62 -4.57
CA GLN A 137 -40.99 -2.24 -4.69
C GLN A 137 -41.31 -1.43 -3.42
N TYR A 138 -40.37 -0.57 -3.01
CA TYR A 138 -40.50 0.27 -1.81
C TYR A 138 -40.48 1.76 -2.16
N HIS A 139 -41.20 2.56 -1.39
CA HIS A 139 -41.29 4.00 -1.59
C HIS A 139 -39.95 4.69 -1.30
N PRO A 140 -39.41 5.55 -2.19
CA PRO A 140 -38.10 6.19 -1.99
C PRO A 140 -38.09 7.20 -0.84
N LYS A 141 -39.19 7.93 -0.60
CA LYS A 141 -39.29 8.85 0.56
C LYS A 141 -39.17 8.06 1.86
N GLY A 142 -38.12 8.36 2.63
CA GLY A 142 -37.74 7.68 3.86
C GLY A 142 -36.46 6.87 3.73
N ILE A 143 -36.05 6.52 2.51
CA ILE A 143 -34.83 5.75 2.22
C ILE A 143 -33.76 6.69 1.66
N ARG A 144 -32.61 6.76 2.34
CA ARG A 144 -31.45 7.55 1.91
C ARG A 144 -30.90 6.99 0.58
N GLY A 145 -30.65 7.87 -0.40
CA GLY A 145 -30.07 7.50 -1.70
C GLY A 145 -30.81 8.02 -2.93
N GLY A 146 -32.02 8.58 -2.81
CA GLY A 146 -32.70 9.30 -3.91
C GLY A 146 -33.09 8.45 -5.13
N VAL A 147 -33.23 7.12 -4.95
CA VAL A 147 -33.63 6.13 -5.96
C VAL A 147 -34.72 5.22 -5.40
N ILE A 148 -35.50 4.56 -6.26
CA ILE A 148 -36.47 3.53 -5.84
C ILE A 148 -35.72 2.19 -5.66
N PRO A 149 -35.75 1.56 -4.48
CA PRO A 149 -35.24 0.20 -4.31
C PRO A 149 -36.36 -0.84 -4.52
N GLU A 150 -35.99 -1.93 -5.16
CA GLU A 150 -36.83 -3.10 -5.40
C GLU A 150 -36.08 -4.36 -4.98
N LEU A 151 -36.77 -5.30 -4.33
CA LEU A 151 -36.19 -6.53 -3.79
C LEU A 151 -37.04 -7.73 -4.19
N ASP A 152 -36.46 -8.60 -5.00
CA ASP A 152 -37.12 -9.74 -5.62
C ASP A 152 -36.48 -11.06 -5.18
N SER A 153 -37.18 -12.17 -5.39
CA SER A 153 -36.61 -13.52 -5.23
C SER A 153 -37.16 -14.49 -6.26
N HIS A 154 -36.36 -15.50 -6.62
CA HIS A 154 -36.74 -16.59 -7.52
C HIS A 154 -36.75 -17.91 -6.76
N THR A 155 -37.81 -18.69 -6.91
CA THR A 155 -37.90 -20.06 -6.37
C THR A 155 -36.83 -20.94 -7.04
N PRO A 156 -36.05 -21.74 -6.28
CA PRO A 156 -35.20 -22.77 -6.84
C PRO A 156 -35.99 -23.76 -7.71
N SER A 157 -35.40 -24.21 -8.82
CA SER A 157 -35.99 -25.24 -9.69
C SER A 157 -34.93 -26.28 -10.08
N GLU A 158 -35.34 -27.43 -10.61
CA GLU A 158 -34.40 -28.47 -11.08
C GLU A 158 -33.41 -27.93 -12.14
N SER A 159 -33.86 -27.00 -12.98
CA SER A 159 -33.03 -26.33 -14.00
C SER A 159 -32.06 -25.29 -13.45
N ASN A 160 -32.32 -24.78 -12.24
CA ASN A 160 -31.60 -23.66 -11.63
C ASN A 160 -31.78 -23.73 -10.10
N PRO A 161 -31.02 -24.61 -9.41
CA PRO A 161 -31.18 -24.84 -7.96
C PRO A 161 -30.59 -23.71 -7.10
N GLU A 162 -29.72 -22.87 -7.67
CA GLU A 162 -29.13 -21.72 -6.97
C GLU A 162 -29.28 -20.42 -7.79
N PRO A 163 -30.50 -19.83 -7.89
CA PRO A 163 -30.78 -18.70 -8.77
C PRO A 163 -29.95 -17.44 -8.50
N LEU A 164 -29.54 -17.23 -7.24
CA LEU A 164 -28.81 -16.04 -6.82
C LEU A 164 -27.30 -16.15 -7.11
N LYS A 165 -26.72 -17.33 -6.94
CA LYS A 165 -25.28 -17.60 -7.19
C LYS A 165 -24.96 -17.74 -8.69
N THR A 166 -25.89 -18.28 -9.47
CA THR A 166 -25.69 -18.51 -10.90
C THR A 166 -25.65 -17.19 -11.67
N ARG A 167 -24.51 -16.84 -12.27
CA ARG A 167 -24.34 -15.53 -12.96
C ARG A 167 -25.40 -15.30 -14.04
N PHE A 168 -25.65 -16.30 -14.88
CA PHE A 168 -26.60 -16.27 -15.99
C PHE A 168 -27.87 -17.07 -15.69
N SER A 169 -28.39 -16.97 -14.45
CA SER A 169 -29.73 -17.47 -14.11
C SER A 169 -30.82 -16.72 -14.86
N ALA A 170 -32.02 -17.31 -14.93
CA ALA A 170 -33.21 -16.64 -15.45
C ALA A 170 -33.55 -15.35 -14.67
N TRP A 171 -34.28 -14.44 -15.29
CA TRP A 171 -34.71 -13.19 -14.69
C TRP A 171 -36.09 -12.78 -15.23
N HIS A 172 -37.07 -12.63 -14.34
CA HIS A 172 -38.47 -12.53 -14.75
C HIS A 172 -38.85 -11.22 -15.49
N PRO A 173 -38.24 -10.05 -15.21
CA PRO A 173 -38.41 -8.84 -16.03
C PRO A 173 -37.85 -8.93 -17.45
N CYS A 174 -37.06 -9.95 -17.79
CA CYS A 174 -36.62 -10.21 -19.17
C CYS A 174 -37.62 -11.04 -19.99
N GLY A 175 -38.81 -11.31 -19.46
CA GLY A 175 -39.89 -11.98 -20.17
C GLY A 175 -39.77 -13.52 -20.23
N PRO A 176 -40.61 -14.18 -21.04
CA PRO A 176 -40.77 -15.65 -21.03
C PRO A 176 -39.74 -16.43 -21.86
N ASP A 177 -38.96 -15.74 -22.72
CA ASP A 177 -37.91 -16.33 -23.56
C ASP A 177 -36.57 -16.40 -22.82
N VAL A 178 -36.52 -17.29 -21.81
CA VAL A 178 -35.35 -17.50 -20.97
C VAL A 178 -34.12 -17.88 -21.79
N GLU A 179 -34.27 -18.69 -22.84
CA GLU A 179 -33.14 -19.18 -23.63
C GLU A 179 -32.56 -18.10 -24.55
N GLY A 180 -33.42 -17.30 -25.20
CA GLY A 180 -33.00 -16.20 -26.07
C GLY A 180 -32.22 -15.13 -25.34
N TYR A 181 -32.80 -14.51 -24.28
CA TYR A 181 -32.07 -13.46 -23.56
C TYR A 181 -30.85 -14.00 -22.81
N THR A 182 -30.90 -15.23 -22.26
CA THR A 182 -29.75 -15.80 -21.53
C THR A 182 -28.59 -16.11 -22.49
N SER A 183 -28.87 -16.47 -23.74
CA SER A 183 -27.84 -16.67 -24.77
C SER A 183 -27.17 -15.34 -25.14
N LYS A 184 -27.94 -14.27 -25.32
CA LYS A 184 -27.41 -12.91 -25.51
C LYS A 184 -26.60 -12.43 -24.30
N MET A 185 -27.10 -12.61 -23.08
CA MET A 185 -26.36 -12.31 -21.83
C MET A 185 -24.98 -12.99 -21.77
N LYS A 186 -24.90 -14.27 -22.17
CA LYS A 186 -23.62 -15.01 -22.25
C LYS A 186 -22.67 -14.43 -23.31
N GLN A 187 -23.18 -14.03 -24.48
CA GLN A 187 -22.40 -13.35 -25.53
C GLN A 187 -21.78 -12.03 -25.05
N TYR A 188 -22.54 -11.24 -24.28
CA TYR A 188 -22.04 -10.01 -23.65
C TYR A 188 -21.41 -10.23 -22.26
N GLY A 189 -21.10 -11.49 -21.90
CA GLY A 189 -20.53 -11.91 -20.61
C GLY A 189 -19.15 -11.32 -20.25
N HIS A 190 -18.50 -10.64 -21.21
CA HIS A 190 -17.27 -9.88 -21.03
C HIS A 190 -17.48 -8.52 -20.35
N LEU A 191 -18.72 -8.06 -20.22
CA LEU A 191 -19.12 -6.94 -19.36
C LEU A 191 -19.61 -7.47 -18.00
N SER A 192 -19.49 -6.68 -16.94
CA SER A 192 -20.08 -6.97 -15.62
C SER A 192 -20.45 -5.69 -14.87
N LEU A 193 -21.54 -5.70 -14.10
CA LEU A 193 -21.85 -4.60 -13.19
C LEU A 193 -20.95 -4.67 -11.96
N VAL A 194 -20.10 -3.65 -11.75
CA VAL A 194 -19.17 -3.57 -10.61
C VAL A 194 -19.72 -2.70 -9.49
N GLY A 195 -20.55 -1.70 -9.81
CA GLY A 195 -21.22 -0.90 -8.78
C GLY A 195 -21.96 0.33 -9.28
N ALA A 196 -22.51 1.08 -8.34
CA ALA A 196 -23.15 2.37 -8.55
C ALA A 196 -22.85 3.34 -7.39
N VAL A 197 -23.09 4.63 -7.58
CA VAL A 197 -22.95 5.65 -6.53
C VAL A 197 -24.17 6.56 -6.54
N CYS A 198 -24.71 6.84 -5.35
CA CYS A 198 -25.88 7.71 -5.16
C CYS A 198 -25.51 8.94 -4.30
N ARG A 199 -25.92 10.13 -4.73
CA ARG A 199 -25.85 11.34 -3.90
C ARG A 199 -27.08 11.42 -2.99
N LEU A 200 -26.88 11.79 -1.73
CA LEU A 200 -27.98 12.07 -0.79
C LEU A 200 -28.68 13.40 -1.08
N ALA A 201 -29.77 13.68 -0.35
CA ALA A 201 -30.48 14.95 -0.43
C ALA A 201 -29.58 16.12 -0.01
N PRO A 202 -29.66 17.30 -0.65
CA PRO A 202 -28.91 18.50 -0.25
C PRO A 202 -28.98 18.75 1.26
N GLY A 203 -27.81 18.95 1.89
CA GLY A 203 -27.69 19.10 3.34
C GLY A 203 -27.63 17.79 4.15
N ASP A 204 -27.85 16.62 3.54
CA ASP A 204 -27.65 15.32 4.20
C ASP A 204 -26.22 14.80 4.01
N TRP A 205 -25.40 15.04 5.03
CA TRP A 205 -24.00 14.60 5.10
C TRP A 205 -23.86 13.12 5.55
N GLY A 206 -24.95 12.44 5.89
CA GLY A 206 -24.93 11.12 6.52
C GLY A 206 -24.75 9.94 5.55
N ALA A 207 -23.62 9.89 4.83
CA ALA A 207 -23.27 8.79 3.92
C ALA A 207 -23.26 7.42 4.62
N GLU A 208 -22.60 7.29 5.79
CA GLU A 208 -22.62 6.04 6.57
C GLU A 208 -23.99 5.76 7.22
N LEU A 209 -24.80 6.78 7.48
CA LEU A 209 -26.18 6.57 7.93
C LEU A 209 -27.06 5.99 6.81
N ALA A 210 -26.75 6.29 5.54
CA ALA A 210 -27.44 5.71 4.39
C ALA A 210 -27.11 4.22 4.24
N SER A 211 -25.83 3.84 4.22
CA SER A 211 -25.43 2.42 4.17
C SER A 211 -25.92 1.62 5.39
N THR A 212 -25.90 2.23 6.59
CA THR A 212 -26.48 1.63 7.81
C THR A 212 -27.99 1.42 7.68
N GLN A 213 -28.72 2.35 7.05
CA GLN A 213 -30.15 2.17 6.77
C GLN A 213 -30.39 1.06 5.75
N TRP A 214 -29.58 0.95 4.70
CA TRP A 214 -29.70 -0.11 3.68
C TRP A 214 -29.37 -1.49 4.25
N GLU A 215 -28.37 -1.60 5.13
CA GLU A 215 -28.08 -2.80 5.93
C GLU A 215 -29.29 -3.21 6.79
N GLN A 216 -29.86 -2.28 7.56
CA GLN A 216 -31.01 -2.57 8.41
C GLN A 216 -32.29 -2.89 7.62
N THR A 217 -32.51 -2.24 6.47
CA THR A 217 -33.72 -2.40 5.65
C THR A 217 -33.63 -3.63 4.75
N PHE A 218 -32.61 -3.70 3.88
CA PHE A 218 -32.52 -4.74 2.84
C PHE A 218 -31.63 -5.93 3.21
N GLY A 219 -30.83 -5.83 4.28
CA GLY A 219 -29.93 -6.90 4.71
C GLY A 219 -28.64 -6.99 3.92
N VAL A 220 -28.29 -5.94 3.17
CA VAL A 220 -27.04 -5.86 2.41
C VAL A 220 -25.89 -5.50 3.37
N PRO A 221 -24.85 -6.34 3.53
CA PRO A 221 -23.69 -6.00 4.36
C PRO A 221 -23.04 -4.69 3.91
N ARG A 222 -22.42 -3.95 4.84
CA ARG A 222 -21.75 -2.68 4.51
C ARG A 222 -20.29 -2.61 4.97
N SER A 223 -19.54 -1.71 4.36
CA SER A 223 -18.23 -1.25 4.82
C SER A 223 -18.23 0.28 4.74
N ARG A 224 -18.32 0.95 5.90
CA ARG A 224 -18.58 2.40 6.01
C ARG A 224 -19.78 2.81 5.15
N ASP A 225 -19.58 3.70 4.19
CA ASP A 225 -20.53 4.28 3.21
C ASP A 225 -20.87 3.37 2.02
N LEU A 226 -20.25 2.18 1.90
CA LEU A 226 -20.46 1.24 0.80
C LEU A 226 -21.30 0.03 1.23
N CYS A 227 -22.43 -0.20 0.57
CA CYS A 227 -23.17 -1.47 0.62
C CYS A 227 -22.54 -2.48 -0.35
N GLN A 228 -22.35 -3.72 0.11
CA GLN A 228 -21.69 -4.82 -0.59
C GLN A 228 -22.69 -5.90 -0.97
N PHE A 229 -22.99 -5.99 -2.27
CA PHE A 229 -23.75 -7.08 -2.87
C PHE A 229 -22.80 -8.24 -3.24
N THR A 230 -23.36 -9.39 -3.60
CA THR A 230 -22.57 -10.57 -4.02
C THR A 230 -21.75 -10.34 -5.30
N ASN A 231 -22.18 -9.42 -6.17
CA ASN A 231 -21.53 -9.10 -7.45
C ASN A 231 -21.01 -7.65 -7.56
N ALA A 232 -21.56 -6.70 -6.81
CA ALA A 232 -21.35 -5.26 -7.00
C ALA A 232 -21.30 -4.48 -5.67
N ARG A 233 -20.95 -3.19 -5.72
CA ARG A 233 -21.00 -2.28 -4.56
C ARG A 233 -21.83 -1.03 -4.86
N VAL A 234 -22.60 -0.54 -3.88
CA VAL A 234 -23.32 0.74 -3.97
C VAL A 234 -22.82 1.68 -2.90
N GLY A 235 -22.29 2.84 -3.30
CA GLY A 235 -21.78 3.87 -2.38
C GLY A 235 -22.69 5.08 -2.27
N PHE A 236 -22.57 5.82 -1.16
CA PHE A 236 -23.32 7.05 -0.91
C PHE A 236 -22.40 8.26 -0.75
N LEU A 237 -22.64 9.33 -1.52
CA LEU A 237 -22.00 10.64 -1.32
C LEU A 237 -22.93 11.60 -0.57
N HIS A 238 -22.33 12.52 0.19
CA HIS A 238 -23.07 13.60 0.86
C HIS A 238 -23.87 14.45 -0.14
N GLY A 239 -24.99 15.02 0.32
CA GLY A 239 -25.76 15.98 -0.49
C GLY A 239 -25.04 17.31 -0.64
N GLU A 240 -24.88 17.76 -1.88
CA GLU A 240 -24.32 19.07 -2.24
C GLU A 240 -25.45 20.07 -2.52
N GLU A 241 -25.32 21.32 -2.09
CA GLU A 241 -26.32 22.35 -2.41
C GLU A 241 -26.33 22.65 -3.92
N GLY A 242 -27.53 22.84 -4.47
CA GLY A 242 -27.74 23.05 -5.91
C GLY A 242 -27.68 21.78 -6.79
N LEU A 243 -27.31 20.61 -6.26
CA LEU A 243 -27.26 19.35 -7.03
C LEU A 243 -28.34 18.34 -6.59
N PRO A 244 -29.01 17.64 -7.53
CA PRO A 244 -30.08 16.71 -7.18
C PRO A 244 -29.56 15.41 -6.54
N GLU A 245 -30.42 14.83 -5.69
CA GLU A 245 -30.27 13.50 -5.09
C GLU A 245 -30.44 12.36 -6.12
N GLY A 246 -29.93 11.18 -5.80
CA GLY A 246 -30.11 9.95 -6.60
C GLY A 246 -28.81 9.38 -7.14
N MET A 247 -28.93 8.31 -7.93
CA MET A 247 -27.78 7.69 -8.60
C MET A 247 -27.11 8.66 -9.58
N ILE A 248 -25.80 8.85 -9.41
CA ILE A 248 -24.96 9.76 -10.20
C ILE A 248 -23.96 9.02 -11.09
N SER A 249 -23.61 7.77 -10.77
CA SER A 249 -22.67 6.99 -11.58
C SER A 249 -22.91 5.48 -11.51
N ILE A 250 -22.57 4.80 -12.60
CA ILE A 250 -22.53 3.35 -12.77
C ILE A 250 -21.11 2.94 -13.15
N SER A 251 -20.60 1.87 -12.55
CA SER A 251 -19.27 1.32 -12.82
C SER A 251 -19.40 -0.06 -13.46
N ILE A 252 -18.89 -0.19 -14.68
CA ILE A 252 -18.93 -1.41 -15.50
C ILE A 252 -17.52 -1.99 -15.62
N GLY A 253 -17.37 -3.24 -15.25
CA GLY A 253 -16.18 -4.04 -15.51
C GLY A 253 -16.17 -4.52 -16.96
N VAL A 254 -15.02 -4.38 -17.60
CA VAL A 254 -14.75 -4.88 -18.95
C VAL A 254 -13.59 -5.88 -18.88
N VAL A 255 -13.81 -7.08 -19.37
CA VAL A 255 -12.75 -8.07 -19.62
C VAL A 255 -12.06 -7.71 -20.94
N GLY A 256 -10.74 -7.56 -20.90
CA GLY A 256 -9.91 -7.23 -22.07
C GLY A 256 -9.70 -5.73 -22.30
N GLU A 257 -8.42 -5.34 -22.43
CA GLU A 257 -8.06 -3.93 -22.65
C GLU A 257 -8.48 -3.42 -24.05
N ARG A 258 -8.53 -4.29 -25.06
CA ARG A 258 -9.01 -3.94 -26.42
C ARG A 258 -10.48 -3.51 -26.38
N ARG A 259 -11.36 -4.35 -25.84
CA ARG A 259 -12.81 -4.04 -25.72
C ARG A 259 -13.04 -2.76 -24.93
N ARG A 260 -12.26 -2.55 -23.86
CA ARG A 260 -12.30 -1.32 -23.06
C ARG A 260 -11.90 -0.08 -23.86
N LYS A 261 -10.88 -0.17 -24.73
CA LYS A 261 -10.49 0.91 -25.66
C LYS A 261 -11.60 1.17 -26.67
N GLU A 262 -12.17 0.13 -27.28
CA GLU A 262 -13.25 0.25 -28.27
C GLU A 262 -14.53 0.89 -27.70
N ILE A 263 -14.90 0.58 -26.45
CA ILE A 263 -16.01 1.25 -25.75
C ILE A 263 -15.71 2.76 -25.56
N LEU A 264 -14.47 3.11 -25.18
CA LEU A 264 -14.04 4.50 -24.98
C LEU A 264 -13.86 5.26 -26.30
N GLU A 265 -13.48 4.58 -27.38
CA GLU A 265 -13.36 5.12 -28.74
C GLU A 265 -14.74 5.42 -29.32
N ARG A 266 -15.70 4.47 -29.25
CA ARG A 266 -17.11 4.73 -29.61
C ARG A 266 -17.71 5.84 -28.76
N ALA A 267 -17.44 5.89 -27.46
CA ALA A 267 -17.88 7.00 -26.61
C ALA A 267 -17.28 8.35 -27.00
N ASN A 268 -16.06 8.37 -27.55
CA ASN A 268 -15.43 9.56 -28.09
C ASN A 268 -16.06 9.99 -29.43
N GLU A 269 -16.39 9.03 -30.30
CA GLU A 269 -17.07 9.27 -31.59
C GLU A 269 -18.44 9.92 -31.42
N VAL A 270 -19.24 9.50 -30.42
CA VAL A 270 -20.54 10.17 -30.09
C VAL A 270 -20.39 11.37 -29.14
N GLY A 271 -19.16 11.83 -28.83
CA GLY A 271 -18.91 13.02 -28.01
C GLY A 271 -19.31 12.92 -26.52
N VAL A 272 -19.60 11.71 -26.04
CA VAL A 272 -20.02 11.43 -24.66
C VAL A 272 -18.84 11.11 -23.72
N LEU A 273 -17.64 10.88 -24.24
CA LEU A 273 -16.42 10.82 -23.44
C LEU A 273 -16.04 12.22 -22.93
N LYS A 274 -15.99 12.39 -21.60
CA LYS A 274 -15.60 13.64 -20.91
C LYS A 274 -14.29 13.46 -20.15
N ALA A 275 -13.63 14.57 -19.85
CA ALA A 275 -12.47 14.62 -18.95
C ALA A 275 -12.83 15.39 -17.68
N GLY A 276 -12.62 14.79 -16.52
CA GLY A 276 -12.74 15.41 -15.21
C GLY A 276 -11.43 15.36 -14.41
N LYS A 277 -11.44 15.93 -13.20
CA LYS A 277 -10.28 15.97 -12.29
C LYS A 277 -9.72 14.57 -11.96
N GLU A 278 -10.57 13.55 -11.97
CA GLU A 278 -10.27 12.15 -11.63
C GLU A 278 -9.87 11.29 -12.86
N GLY A 279 -9.91 11.85 -14.08
CA GLY A 279 -9.62 11.13 -15.33
C GLY A 279 -10.76 11.23 -16.36
N ARG A 280 -10.76 10.31 -17.33
CA ARG A 280 -11.78 10.25 -18.39
C ARG A 280 -12.93 9.33 -17.99
N TYR A 281 -14.16 9.80 -18.17
CA TYR A 281 -15.41 9.07 -17.93
C TYR A 281 -16.37 9.25 -19.10
N VAL A 282 -17.36 8.37 -19.24
CA VAL A 282 -18.42 8.53 -20.25
C VAL A 282 -19.68 9.09 -19.58
N GLU A 283 -20.39 10.00 -20.23
CA GLU A 283 -21.58 10.66 -19.70
C GLU A 283 -22.76 10.40 -20.65
N MET A 284 -23.68 9.54 -20.24
CA MET A 284 -24.81 9.11 -21.07
C MET A 284 -25.98 8.63 -20.20
N VAL A 285 -27.22 8.90 -20.64
CA VAL A 285 -28.45 8.48 -19.95
C VAL A 285 -28.49 9.03 -18.51
N GLY A 286 -28.17 10.32 -18.38
CA GLY A 286 -28.24 11.08 -17.12
C GLY A 286 -27.25 10.70 -16.02
N VAL A 287 -26.28 9.81 -16.26
CA VAL A 287 -25.30 9.36 -15.24
C VAL A 287 -23.88 9.21 -15.81
N ARG A 288 -22.88 9.23 -14.92
CA ARG A 288 -21.47 8.95 -15.23
C ARG A 288 -21.23 7.43 -15.34
N TRP A 289 -20.65 6.98 -16.45
CA TRP A 289 -20.25 5.60 -16.69
C TRP A 289 -18.73 5.46 -16.59
N ASN A 290 -18.29 4.61 -15.66
CA ASN A 290 -16.89 4.30 -15.43
C ASN A 290 -16.59 2.88 -15.94
N PHE A 291 -15.67 2.76 -16.91
CA PHE A 291 -15.24 1.46 -17.44
C PHE A 291 -13.92 1.02 -16.81
N SER A 292 -13.96 0.03 -15.93
CA SER A 292 -12.80 -0.58 -15.27
C SER A 292 -12.36 -1.86 -15.98
N LEU A 293 -11.10 -2.27 -15.81
CA LEU A 293 -10.60 -3.54 -16.34
C LEU A 293 -10.81 -4.64 -15.29
N THR A 294 -11.62 -5.66 -15.58
CA THR A 294 -11.94 -6.77 -14.66
C THR A 294 -11.24 -8.10 -15.02
N GLY A 295 -10.35 -8.08 -16.01
CA GLY A 295 -9.49 -9.21 -16.38
C GLY A 295 -8.78 -8.98 -17.71
N GLU A 296 -7.73 -9.75 -18.01
CA GLU A 296 -7.23 -9.89 -19.38
C GLU A 296 -8.21 -10.72 -20.23
N ASP A 297 -8.20 -10.52 -21.55
CA ASP A 297 -9.13 -11.18 -22.47
C ASP A 297 -8.72 -12.63 -22.74
N GLU A 298 -9.14 -13.57 -21.87
CA GLU A 298 -8.91 -15.00 -22.08
C GLU A 298 -9.36 -15.44 -23.48
N TRP A 299 -10.50 -14.89 -23.94
CA TRP A 299 -11.11 -15.22 -25.23
C TRP A 299 -10.23 -14.89 -26.43
N GLU A 300 -9.56 -13.74 -26.46
CA GLU A 300 -8.63 -13.41 -27.57
C GLU A 300 -7.34 -14.22 -27.53
N SER A 301 -6.94 -14.69 -26.34
CA SER A 301 -5.82 -15.64 -26.23
C SER A 301 -6.16 -17.02 -26.82
N ASN A 302 -7.45 -17.31 -27.03
CA ASN A 302 -8.01 -18.65 -27.18
C ASN A 302 -8.56 -19.02 -28.58
N HIS A 303 -8.23 -18.31 -29.68
CA HIS A 303 -8.06 -18.88 -31.04
C HIS A 303 -7.48 -17.82 -32.01
N PHE A 304 -6.33 -18.03 -32.62
CA PHE A 304 -6.28 -18.50 -34.02
C PHE A 304 -5.41 -19.75 -34.23
N LEU A 305 -4.59 -20.09 -33.22
CA LEU A 305 -3.69 -21.25 -33.21
C LEU A 305 -3.61 -21.86 -31.79
N GLY A 306 -4.76 -21.90 -31.12
CA GLY A 306 -5.03 -22.61 -29.87
C GLY A 306 -3.96 -22.52 -28.77
N ARG A 307 -3.97 -21.44 -27.96
CA ARG A 307 -3.56 -21.64 -26.57
C ARG A 307 -4.64 -22.47 -25.88
N PRO A 308 -4.29 -23.50 -25.10
CA PRO A 308 -5.23 -24.17 -24.24
C PRO A 308 -5.37 -23.42 -22.91
N ASP A 309 -6.49 -23.69 -22.23
CA ASP A 309 -6.65 -23.62 -20.78
C ASP A 309 -5.33 -24.02 -20.06
N PRO A 310 -4.88 -23.24 -19.05
CA PRO A 310 -3.67 -23.56 -18.29
C PRO A 310 -3.64 -25.01 -17.74
N LYS A 311 -4.79 -25.61 -17.39
CA LYS A 311 -4.95 -27.00 -16.95
C LYS A 311 -4.52 -28.00 -18.04
N TYR A 312 -4.85 -27.74 -19.30
CA TYR A 312 -4.51 -28.60 -20.44
C TYR A 312 -3.14 -28.28 -21.07
N ARG A 313 -2.59 -27.09 -20.79
CA ARG A 313 -1.30 -26.64 -21.33
C ARG A 313 -0.13 -27.58 -21.04
N LYS A 314 -0.08 -28.15 -19.82
CA LYS A 314 0.93 -29.15 -19.43
C LYS A 314 0.91 -30.40 -20.33
N TYR A 315 -0.29 -30.89 -20.66
CA TYR A 315 -0.44 -32.06 -21.54
C TYR A 315 -0.10 -31.74 -23.00
N GLN A 316 -0.42 -30.55 -23.50
CA GLN A 316 0.01 -30.15 -24.85
C GLN A 316 1.54 -30.05 -24.98
N ILE A 317 2.23 -29.48 -23.98
CA ILE A 317 3.71 -29.41 -24.00
C ILE A 317 4.31 -30.83 -24.03
N LEU A 318 3.77 -31.75 -23.22
CA LEU A 318 4.17 -33.16 -23.23
C LEU A 318 3.86 -33.85 -24.57
N ALA A 319 2.70 -33.58 -25.19
CA ALA A 319 2.33 -34.13 -26.49
C ALA A 319 3.26 -33.64 -27.62
N VAL A 320 3.66 -32.37 -27.61
CA VAL A 320 4.64 -31.82 -28.56
C VAL A 320 6.01 -32.48 -28.39
N LEU A 321 6.47 -32.67 -27.14
CA LEU A 321 7.73 -33.36 -26.84
C LEU A 321 7.70 -34.83 -27.30
N LEU A 322 6.60 -35.55 -27.03
CA LEU A 322 6.39 -36.93 -27.47
C LEU A 322 6.35 -37.06 -28.99
N ALA A 323 5.56 -36.22 -29.67
CA ALA A 323 5.39 -36.27 -31.13
C ALA A 323 6.73 -36.05 -31.86
N TRP A 324 7.52 -35.04 -31.46
CA TRP A 324 8.82 -34.80 -32.08
C TRP A 324 9.87 -35.85 -31.71
N SER A 325 9.83 -36.40 -30.50
CA SER A 325 10.69 -37.53 -30.12
C SER A 325 10.40 -38.77 -30.97
N ALA A 326 9.12 -39.08 -31.21
CA ALA A 326 8.69 -40.17 -32.09
C ALA A 326 9.05 -39.91 -33.57
N ILE A 327 9.03 -38.65 -34.03
CA ILE A 327 9.48 -38.29 -35.39
C ILE A 327 11.00 -38.48 -35.53
N ILE A 328 11.79 -38.15 -34.51
CA ILE A 328 13.25 -38.34 -34.48
C ILE A 328 13.64 -39.82 -34.56
N THR A 329 12.92 -40.72 -33.87
CA THR A 329 13.18 -42.16 -33.90
C THR A 329 12.65 -42.82 -35.18
N ALA A 330 11.45 -42.43 -35.66
CA ALA A 330 10.82 -43.04 -36.83
C ALA A 330 11.41 -42.61 -38.19
N LYS A 331 12.08 -41.44 -38.28
CA LYS A 331 12.60 -40.90 -39.56
C LYS A 331 14.08 -40.51 -39.48
N PRO A 332 15.02 -41.44 -39.19
CA PRO A 332 16.41 -41.16 -38.83
C PRO A 332 17.28 -40.46 -39.90
N HIS A 333 16.76 -40.12 -41.09
CA HIS A 333 17.48 -39.37 -42.14
C HIS A 333 16.75 -38.09 -42.60
N GLY A 334 15.61 -37.75 -42.00
CA GLY A 334 14.86 -36.51 -42.30
C GLY A 334 14.29 -36.46 -43.74
N PRO A 335 13.83 -35.27 -44.19
CA PRO A 335 13.31 -35.08 -45.54
C PRO A 335 14.43 -35.09 -46.61
N PHE A 336 15.59 -34.46 -46.32
CA PHE A 336 16.70 -34.33 -47.26
C PHE A 336 17.67 -35.53 -47.21
N LYS A 337 17.14 -36.73 -47.46
CA LYS A 337 17.82 -38.03 -47.33
C LYS A 337 19.17 -38.15 -48.07
N ARG A 338 19.40 -37.37 -49.14
CA ARG A 338 20.63 -37.44 -49.97
C ARG A 338 21.85 -36.80 -49.29
N LEU A 339 21.74 -35.58 -48.75
CA LEU A 339 22.87 -34.96 -48.03
C LEU A 339 23.12 -35.62 -46.66
N SER A 340 22.05 -36.02 -45.98
CA SER A 340 22.14 -36.56 -44.61
C SER A 340 23.00 -37.85 -44.50
N LYS A 341 23.07 -38.66 -45.57
CA LYS A 341 23.90 -39.87 -45.59
C LYS A 341 25.41 -39.63 -45.69
N LEU A 342 25.85 -38.44 -46.11
CA LEU A 342 27.28 -38.16 -46.35
C LEU A 342 28.05 -37.73 -45.08
N PHE A 343 27.36 -37.36 -44.00
CA PHE A 343 27.96 -36.64 -42.87
C PHE A 343 27.64 -37.18 -41.46
N SER A 344 27.05 -38.37 -41.32
CA SER A 344 26.68 -38.89 -40.00
C SER A 344 26.67 -40.41 -39.85
N HIS A 345 27.44 -40.93 -38.90
CA HIS A 345 27.43 -42.34 -38.48
C HIS A 345 26.64 -42.61 -37.17
N ARG A 346 26.15 -41.59 -36.46
CA ARG A 346 25.34 -41.77 -35.22
C ARG A 346 24.15 -40.81 -35.08
N LEU A 347 24.35 -39.50 -35.30
CA LEU A 347 23.28 -38.49 -35.28
C LEU A 347 23.40 -37.59 -36.51
N THR A 348 22.27 -37.34 -37.17
CA THR A 348 22.20 -36.46 -38.35
C THR A 348 22.11 -34.98 -37.96
N ALA A 349 22.57 -34.08 -38.82
CA ALA A 349 22.54 -32.64 -38.56
C ALA A 349 21.14 -32.10 -38.22
N TRP A 350 20.08 -32.59 -38.89
CA TRP A 350 18.70 -32.16 -38.57
C TRP A 350 18.22 -32.68 -37.21
N GLN A 351 18.63 -33.89 -36.79
CA GLN A 351 18.33 -34.40 -35.44
C GLN A 351 19.00 -33.54 -34.37
N ILE A 352 20.26 -33.12 -34.58
CA ILE A 352 20.97 -32.23 -33.64
C ILE A 352 20.22 -30.89 -33.49
N VAL A 353 19.79 -30.29 -34.61
CA VAL A 353 19.01 -29.04 -34.60
C VAL A 353 17.66 -29.21 -33.90
N VAL A 354 16.89 -30.26 -34.19
CA VAL A 354 15.59 -30.48 -33.54
C VAL A 354 15.76 -30.86 -32.06
N LEU A 355 16.80 -31.61 -31.68
CA LEU A 355 17.11 -31.88 -30.27
C LEU A 355 17.50 -30.60 -29.50
N ALA A 356 18.22 -29.67 -30.13
CA ALA A 356 18.54 -28.37 -29.54
C ALA A 356 17.30 -27.48 -29.36
N TYR A 357 16.37 -27.48 -30.34
CA TYR A 357 15.09 -26.79 -30.17
C TYR A 357 14.16 -27.48 -29.17
N LEU A 358 14.18 -28.81 -29.06
CA LEU A 358 13.41 -29.55 -28.05
C LEU A 358 13.93 -29.31 -26.64
N SER A 359 15.25 -29.28 -26.43
CA SER A 359 15.83 -29.00 -25.11
C SER A 359 15.55 -27.55 -24.67
N GLU A 360 15.63 -26.58 -25.58
CA GLU A 360 15.24 -25.19 -25.30
C GLU A 360 13.73 -25.02 -25.09
N TYR A 361 12.88 -25.72 -25.86
CA TYR A 361 11.43 -25.73 -25.68
C TYR A 361 11.02 -26.35 -24.34
N LEU A 362 11.67 -27.47 -23.96
CA LEU A 362 11.55 -28.10 -22.64
C LEU A 362 11.98 -27.12 -21.55
N ARG A 363 13.16 -26.51 -21.65
CA ARG A 363 13.68 -25.55 -20.66
C ARG A 363 12.75 -24.36 -20.45
N ARG A 364 12.19 -23.79 -21.53
CA ARG A 364 11.22 -22.67 -21.48
C ARG A 364 9.87 -23.04 -20.87
N ASN A 365 9.45 -24.31 -20.99
CA ASN A 365 8.13 -24.75 -20.54
C ASN A 365 8.16 -25.67 -19.30
N PHE A 366 9.34 -26.02 -18.79
CA PHE A 366 9.57 -26.90 -17.65
C PHE A 366 8.66 -26.56 -16.47
N ALA A 367 8.61 -25.28 -16.08
CA ALA A 367 7.76 -24.80 -14.99
C ALA A 367 6.26 -25.11 -15.18
N ARG A 368 5.74 -25.17 -16.41
CA ARG A 368 4.35 -25.54 -16.70
C ARG A 368 4.10 -27.04 -16.72
N ILE A 369 5.07 -27.83 -17.17
CA ILE A 369 4.99 -29.31 -17.14
C ILE A 369 4.96 -29.79 -15.68
N VAL A 370 5.80 -29.17 -14.84
CA VAL A 370 6.08 -29.57 -13.46
C VAL A 370 5.06 -29.01 -12.45
N GLY A 371 4.20 -28.08 -12.84
CA GLY A 371 3.21 -27.45 -11.94
C GLY A 371 3.73 -26.24 -11.15
N LEU A 372 4.93 -25.76 -11.46
CA LEU A 372 5.56 -24.54 -10.91
C LEU A 372 4.94 -23.25 -11.52
N HIS A 373 3.62 -23.21 -11.66
CA HIS A 373 2.87 -22.00 -12.02
C HIS A 373 1.89 -21.65 -10.91
N SER A 374 1.83 -20.36 -10.61
CA SER A 374 1.09 -19.80 -9.48
C SER A 374 -0.43 -19.98 -9.60
N PRO A 375 -1.16 -20.26 -8.51
CA PRO A 375 -2.60 -20.03 -8.48
C PRO A 375 -2.88 -18.54 -8.74
N GLU A 376 -3.79 -18.27 -9.67
CA GLU A 376 -3.88 -16.97 -10.35
C GLU A 376 -4.35 -15.76 -9.50
N PRO A 377 -5.20 -15.85 -8.44
CA PRO A 377 -5.74 -14.64 -7.80
C PRO A 377 -4.72 -13.79 -7.03
N LEU A 378 -3.55 -14.34 -6.66
CA LEU A 378 -2.47 -13.58 -6.01
C LEU A 378 -1.37 -13.13 -6.98
N ALA A 379 -1.29 -13.70 -8.18
CA ALA A 379 -0.27 -13.36 -9.18
C ALA A 379 -0.38 -11.91 -9.68
N ASN A 380 -1.58 -11.31 -9.57
CA ASN A 380 -1.86 -9.93 -9.97
C ASN A 380 -1.56 -8.88 -8.88
N LYS A 381 -1.28 -9.28 -7.63
CA LYS A 381 -0.95 -8.34 -6.53
C LYS A 381 0.51 -7.87 -6.56
N TYR A 382 1.42 -8.66 -7.12
CA TYR A 382 2.88 -8.48 -7.00
C TYR A 382 3.61 -8.57 -8.35
N ASN A 383 4.83 -8.06 -8.41
CA ASN A 383 5.75 -8.29 -9.52
C ASN A 383 6.02 -9.81 -9.66
N ARG A 384 6.03 -10.31 -10.90
CA ARG A 384 6.12 -11.73 -11.26
C ARG A 384 7.33 -12.43 -10.64
N ASP A 385 8.47 -11.75 -10.57
CA ASP A 385 9.71 -12.32 -10.04
C ASP A 385 9.79 -12.27 -8.52
N TYR A 386 9.18 -11.26 -7.88
CA TYR A 386 8.96 -11.28 -6.44
C TYR A 386 7.96 -12.38 -6.06
N PHE A 387 6.87 -12.55 -6.82
CA PHE A 387 5.92 -13.66 -6.63
C PHE A 387 6.61 -15.02 -6.72
N ARG A 388 7.48 -15.23 -7.74
CA ARG A 388 8.27 -16.46 -7.88
C ARG A 388 9.16 -16.73 -6.66
N ALA A 389 9.74 -15.69 -6.06
CA ALA A 389 10.49 -15.84 -4.82
C ALA A 389 9.56 -16.19 -3.64
N THR A 390 8.43 -15.50 -3.46
CA THR A 390 7.47 -15.83 -2.38
C THR A 390 6.88 -17.24 -2.52
N TRP A 391 6.71 -17.74 -3.74
CA TRP A 391 6.33 -19.13 -4.02
C TRP A 391 7.32 -20.13 -3.41
N ILE A 392 8.62 -19.92 -3.69
CA ILE A 392 9.70 -20.78 -3.18
C ILE A 392 9.82 -20.64 -1.65
N THR A 393 9.65 -19.45 -1.07
CA THR A 393 9.65 -19.29 0.39
C THR A 393 8.46 -19.99 1.05
N THR A 394 7.27 -19.98 0.45
CA THR A 394 6.09 -20.69 1.00
C THR A 394 6.28 -22.20 0.96
N ALA A 395 6.82 -22.75 -0.14
CA ALA A 395 7.14 -24.18 -0.22
C ALA A 395 8.23 -24.60 0.79
N LEU A 396 9.23 -23.74 1.01
CA LEU A 396 10.25 -23.90 2.05
C LEU A 396 9.63 -23.89 3.46
N ASP A 397 8.77 -22.92 3.77
CA ASP A 397 8.07 -22.83 5.06
C ASP A 397 7.25 -24.10 5.34
N ALA A 398 6.43 -24.52 4.36
CA ALA A 398 5.65 -25.75 4.46
C ALA A 398 6.55 -26.99 4.67
N GLY A 399 7.68 -27.09 3.95
CA GLY A 399 8.64 -28.18 4.08
C GLY A 399 9.32 -28.24 5.44
N PHE A 400 9.83 -27.11 5.92
CA PHE A 400 10.48 -26.99 7.23
C PHE A 400 9.50 -27.26 8.39
N TRP A 401 8.27 -26.72 8.33
CA TRP A 401 7.23 -27.01 9.34
C TRP A 401 6.68 -28.43 9.30
N THR A 402 6.82 -29.15 8.18
CA THR A 402 6.48 -30.58 8.13
C THR A 402 7.60 -31.45 8.70
N ALA A 403 8.87 -31.11 8.45
CA ALA A 403 10.01 -31.80 9.07
C ALA A 403 10.20 -31.50 10.57
N MET A 404 9.70 -30.36 11.07
CA MET A 404 10.00 -29.82 12.41
C MET A 404 9.92 -30.84 13.57
N ARG A 405 8.96 -31.77 13.55
CA ARG A 405 8.76 -32.79 14.61
C ARG A 405 9.81 -33.93 14.61
N MET A 406 10.70 -34.00 13.62
CA MET A 406 11.71 -35.05 13.50
C MET A 406 12.90 -34.77 14.43
N LYS A 407 13.20 -35.71 15.34
CA LYS A 407 14.21 -35.54 16.41
C LYS A 407 15.67 -35.49 15.93
N PRO A 408 16.15 -36.34 14.99
CA PRO A 408 17.55 -36.28 14.55
C PRO A 408 17.75 -35.09 13.61
N LYS A 409 18.65 -34.16 13.96
CA LYS A 409 18.88 -32.93 13.16
C LYS A 409 19.17 -33.23 11.69
N TRP A 410 20.09 -34.15 11.38
CA TRP A 410 20.44 -34.50 10.00
C TRP A 410 19.22 -35.01 9.19
N LEU A 411 18.36 -35.81 9.83
CA LEU A 411 17.16 -36.38 9.21
C LEU A 411 16.11 -35.31 8.99
N ARG A 412 15.91 -34.42 9.96
CA ARG A 412 15.03 -33.25 9.84
C ARG A 412 15.48 -32.31 8.73
N ASP A 413 16.77 -31.98 8.71
CA ASP A 413 17.34 -31.04 7.75
C ASP A 413 17.28 -31.63 6.32
N MET A 414 17.51 -32.93 6.15
CA MET A 414 17.28 -33.64 4.88
C MET A 414 15.79 -33.69 4.48
N ALA A 415 14.91 -34.09 5.41
CA ALA A 415 13.48 -34.21 5.16
C ALA A 415 12.82 -32.85 4.87
N SER A 416 13.32 -31.76 5.46
CA SER A 416 12.83 -30.40 5.18
C SER A 416 13.01 -30.02 3.70
N MET A 417 14.12 -30.43 3.08
CA MET A 417 14.36 -30.24 1.65
C MET A 417 13.49 -31.18 0.80
N VAL A 418 13.30 -32.45 1.20
CA VAL A 418 12.40 -33.38 0.49
C VAL A 418 10.95 -32.89 0.52
N PHE A 419 10.45 -32.44 1.67
CA PHE A 419 9.12 -31.86 1.78
C PHE A 419 9.02 -30.51 1.06
N THR A 420 10.06 -29.68 1.05
CA THR A 420 10.11 -28.45 0.23
C THR A 420 9.91 -28.79 -1.25
N VAL A 421 10.66 -29.77 -1.78
CA VAL A 421 10.52 -30.22 -3.17
C VAL A 421 9.10 -30.74 -3.43
N TYR A 422 8.52 -31.52 -2.51
CA TYR A 422 7.10 -31.92 -2.61
C TYR A 422 6.15 -30.72 -2.68
N TYR A 423 6.27 -29.75 -1.78
CA TYR A 423 5.40 -28.57 -1.72
C TYR A 423 5.58 -27.59 -2.89
N MET A 424 6.74 -27.58 -3.56
CA MET A 424 6.93 -26.83 -4.81
C MET A 424 6.02 -27.34 -5.95
N PHE A 425 5.63 -28.62 -5.93
CA PHE A 425 4.73 -29.25 -6.90
C PHE A 425 3.30 -29.31 -6.35
N ALA A 426 3.14 -29.64 -5.06
CA ALA A 426 1.88 -29.67 -4.32
C ALA A 426 1.43 -28.26 -3.88
N ALA A 427 1.29 -27.39 -4.87
CA ALA A 427 1.02 -25.95 -4.80
C ALA A 427 -0.01 -25.56 -3.72
N GLU A 428 -1.23 -26.04 -3.86
CA GLU A 428 -2.34 -25.69 -2.97
C GLU A 428 -2.10 -26.19 -1.54
N ALA A 429 -1.53 -27.40 -1.39
CA ALA A 429 -1.20 -27.96 -0.10
C ALA A 429 -0.07 -27.21 0.63
N ALA A 430 0.79 -26.49 -0.09
CA ALA A 430 1.81 -25.62 0.50
C ALA A 430 1.19 -24.37 1.12
N ASP A 431 0.36 -23.65 0.35
CA ASP A 431 -0.37 -22.46 0.80
C ASP A 431 -1.30 -22.81 1.98
N ASP A 432 -2.00 -23.95 1.91
CA ASP A 432 -2.88 -24.42 2.98
C ASP A 432 -2.11 -24.82 4.25
N LYS A 433 -0.97 -25.54 4.10
CA LYS A 433 -0.07 -25.87 5.22
C LYS A 433 0.45 -24.60 5.90
N VAL A 434 0.80 -23.58 5.12
CA VAL A 434 1.34 -22.31 5.63
C VAL A 434 0.26 -21.49 6.32
N ARG A 435 -0.93 -21.37 5.74
CA ARG A 435 -2.08 -20.70 6.37
C ARG A 435 -2.41 -21.32 7.73
N ARG A 436 -2.54 -22.65 7.80
CA ARG A 436 -2.88 -23.38 9.05
C ARG A 436 -1.80 -23.28 10.14
N VAL A 437 -0.52 -23.14 9.79
CA VAL A 437 0.55 -22.92 10.78
C VAL A 437 0.60 -21.44 11.23
N ARG A 438 0.42 -20.48 10.31
CA ARG A 438 0.44 -19.05 10.66
C ARG A 438 -0.70 -18.64 11.59
N SER A 439 -1.88 -19.26 11.47
CA SER A 439 -3.02 -19.00 12.36
C SER A 439 -2.81 -19.40 13.82
N THR A 440 -1.84 -20.28 14.12
CA THR A 440 -1.55 -20.78 15.48
C THR A 440 -0.04 -20.82 15.77
N ILE A 441 0.69 -19.83 15.24
CA ILE A 441 2.15 -19.91 15.16
C ILE A 441 2.85 -19.74 16.52
N GLY A 442 3.67 -20.73 16.88
CA GLY A 442 4.54 -20.67 18.06
C GLY A 442 5.93 -20.08 17.77
N VAL A 443 6.61 -19.59 18.81
CA VAL A 443 7.98 -19.04 18.76
C VAL A 443 8.94 -19.94 17.97
N GLU A 444 8.95 -21.25 18.27
CA GLU A 444 9.81 -22.22 17.60
C GLU A 444 9.43 -22.44 16.13
N GLN A 445 8.15 -22.29 15.75
CA GLN A 445 7.73 -22.36 14.35
C GLN A 445 8.18 -21.11 13.58
N MET A 446 8.09 -19.91 14.19
CA MET A 446 8.66 -18.69 13.63
C MET A 446 10.17 -18.86 13.41
N ARG A 447 10.91 -19.28 14.43
CA ARG A 447 12.37 -19.48 14.36
C ARG A 447 12.78 -20.53 13.34
N VAL A 448 12.08 -21.66 13.24
CA VAL A 448 12.35 -22.70 12.21
C VAL A 448 12.08 -22.19 10.79
N SER A 449 11.05 -21.38 10.57
CA SER A 449 10.76 -20.79 9.26
C SER A 449 11.72 -19.63 8.91
N TRP A 450 12.07 -18.78 9.86
CA TRP A 450 12.82 -17.54 9.57
C TRP A 450 14.34 -17.74 9.62
N ASN A 451 14.85 -18.66 10.45
CA ASN A 451 16.27 -18.99 10.50
C ASN A 451 16.70 -19.99 9.40
N LYS A 452 15.78 -20.42 8.52
CA LYS A 452 16.07 -21.39 7.44
C LYS A 452 17.26 -21.02 6.54
N PRO A 453 17.56 -19.75 6.19
CA PRO A 453 18.70 -19.43 5.31
C PRO A 453 20.06 -19.84 5.91
N ALA A 454 20.18 -19.87 7.24
CA ALA A 454 21.38 -20.30 7.94
C ALA A 454 21.59 -21.84 7.95
N THR A 455 20.70 -22.63 7.33
CA THR A 455 20.94 -24.07 7.15
C THR A 455 22.01 -24.34 6.10
N PHE A 456 22.81 -25.40 6.33
CA PHE A 456 23.97 -25.78 5.50
C PHE A 456 23.68 -25.80 3.99
N TYR A 457 22.57 -26.42 3.57
CA TYR A 457 22.21 -26.54 2.16
C TYR A 457 21.81 -25.20 1.52
N LEU A 458 21.05 -24.36 2.23
CA LEU A 458 20.61 -23.05 1.74
C LEU A 458 21.75 -22.02 1.78
N ALA A 459 22.64 -22.09 2.76
CA ALA A 459 23.86 -21.29 2.81
C ALA A 459 24.83 -21.63 1.65
N ILE A 460 24.97 -22.91 1.29
CA ILE A 460 25.73 -23.34 0.10
C ILE A 460 25.05 -22.85 -1.19
N PHE A 461 23.73 -22.97 -1.29
CA PHE A 461 22.97 -22.46 -2.43
C PHE A 461 23.16 -20.95 -2.60
N GLY A 462 23.08 -20.16 -1.51
CA GLY A 462 23.34 -18.72 -1.56
C GLY A 462 24.79 -18.38 -1.93
N ARG A 463 25.77 -19.10 -1.36
CA ARG A 463 27.19 -18.96 -1.76
C ARG A 463 27.43 -19.30 -3.24
N LEU A 464 26.62 -20.16 -3.84
CA LEU A 464 26.66 -20.46 -5.27
C LEU A 464 25.98 -19.38 -6.11
N MET A 465 24.77 -18.93 -5.73
CA MET A 465 23.96 -17.95 -6.47
C MET A 465 24.51 -16.51 -6.39
N ARG A 466 25.15 -16.13 -5.28
CA ARG A 466 25.69 -14.77 -5.06
C ARG A 466 26.63 -14.36 -6.19
N PRO A 467 26.42 -13.21 -6.87
CA PRO A 467 27.28 -12.78 -7.97
C PRO A 467 28.77 -12.72 -7.61
N ARG A 468 29.66 -13.07 -8.55
CA ARG A 468 31.12 -13.18 -8.29
C ARG A 468 31.75 -11.89 -7.76
N HIS A 469 31.26 -10.74 -8.20
CA HIS A 469 31.72 -9.41 -7.80
C HIS A 469 31.14 -8.92 -6.45
N LEU A 470 30.39 -9.77 -5.75
CA LEU A 470 29.78 -9.57 -4.43
C LEU A 470 30.24 -10.62 -3.40
N ARG A 471 31.39 -11.26 -3.62
CA ARG A 471 31.97 -12.27 -2.73
C ARG A 471 33.25 -11.74 -2.08
N ILE A 472 33.29 -11.75 -0.76
CA ILE A 472 34.52 -11.55 0.02
C ILE A 472 35.40 -12.82 0.01
N ARG A 473 36.71 -12.63 0.23
CA ARG A 473 37.75 -13.66 0.30
C ARG A 473 37.84 -14.29 1.69
N TYR A 474 37.57 -13.52 2.74
CA TYR A 474 37.66 -13.93 4.14
C TYR A 474 36.27 -14.23 4.70
N GLU A 475 36.08 -15.36 5.39
CA GLU A 475 34.77 -15.72 5.92
C GLU A 475 34.37 -14.86 7.14
N PRO A 476 33.06 -14.60 7.38
CA PRO A 476 32.60 -13.75 8.48
C PRO A 476 33.05 -14.27 9.85
N ARG A 477 33.47 -13.36 10.73
CA ARG A 477 34.07 -13.69 12.04
C ARG A 477 33.14 -13.26 13.17
N ARG A 478 32.83 -14.15 14.12
CA ARG A 478 32.09 -13.78 15.33
C ARG A 478 33.00 -13.00 16.27
N ILE A 479 32.53 -11.85 16.75
CA ILE A 479 33.20 -11.01 17.75
C ILE A 479 32.31 -10.87 18.99
N ARG A 480 32.88 -10.34 20.08
CA ARG A 480 32.14 -9.97 21.29
C ARG A 480 32.53 -8.56 21.70
N ILE A 481 31.54 -7.71 21.94
CA ILE A 481 31.72 -6.34 22.41
C ILE A 481 31.39 -6.34 23.92
N PRO A 482 32.26 -5.82 24.80
CA PRO A 482 31.96 -5.70 26.23
C PRO A 482 30.79 -4.74 26.46
N ARG A 483 30.13 -4.82 27.63
CA ARG A 483 29.09 -3.86 28.03
C ARG A 483 29.73 -2.60 28.65
N PRO A 484 29.07 -1.42 28.60
CA PRO A 484 29.51 -0.24 29.32
C PRO A 484 29.55 -0.41 30.85
N GLU A 485 30.56 0.20 31.48
CA GLU A 485 30.65 0.37 32.93
C GLU A 485 29.46 1.22 33.42
N GLY A 486 28.39 0.57 33.89
CA GLY A 486 27.13 1.21 34.30
C GLY A 486 25.88 0.73 33.57
N SER A 487 26.02 -0.09 32.51
CA SER A 487 24.85 -0.75 31.90
C SER A 487 24.17 -1.70 32.91
N PRO A 488 22.83 -1.77 32.95
CA PRO A 488 22.11 -2.72 33.81
C PRO A 488 22.26 -4.19 33.35
N TYR A 489 22.98 -4.46 32.25
CA TYR A 489 23.20 -5.80 31.72
C TYR A 489 24.70 -6.14 31.66
N THR A 490 25.07 -7.30 32.18
CA THR A 490 26.46 -7.79 32.24
C THR A 490 26.85 -8.71 31.07
N ASP A 491 25.88 -9.22 30.33
CA ASP A 491 26.10 -10.15 29.21
C ASP A 491 26.85 -9.47 28.04
N PRO A 492 27.98 -10.01 27.57
CA PRO A 492 28.73 -9.43 26.46
C PRO A 492 27.95 -9.57 25.14
N ILE A 493 27.92 -8.47 24.39
CA ILE A 493 27.15 -8.33 23.15
C ILE A 493 27.79 -9.19 22.07
N ASN A 494 26.99 -9.96 21.35
CA ASN A 494 27.47 -10.78 20.24
C ASN A 494 27.30 -10.01 18.92
N ALA A 495 28.28 -10.13 18.03
CA ALA A 495 28.19 -9.56 16.69
C ALA A 495 29.00 -10.38 15.68
N TRP A 496 28.75 -10.15 14.40
CA TRP A 496 29.48 -10.73 13.29
C TRP A 496 30.16 -9.64 12.47
N LEU A 497 31.47 -9.77 12.28
CA LEU A 497 32.32 -8.90 11.49
C LEU A 497 32.49 -9.48 10.08
N TYR A 498 32.11 -8.68 9.08
CA TYR A 498 32.26 -8.94 7.66
C TYR A 498 33.24 -7.91 7.09
N PHE A 499 34.39 -8.38 6.60
CA PHE A 499 35.44 -7.50 6.10
C PHE A 499 36.27 -8.25 5.05
N ASP A 500 36.51 -7.65 3.89
CA ASP A 500 37.25 -8.29 2.78
C ASP A 500 38.78 -8.13 2.90
N GLY A 501 39.30 -8.30 4.12
CA GLY A 501 40.72 -8.13 4.43
C GLY A 501 41.20 -8.97 5.63
N PRO A 502 42.53 -9.07 5.80
CA PRO A 502 43.13 -9.65 6.99
C PRO A 502 42.87 -8.75 8.22
N ILE A 503 42.91 -9.34 9.42
CA ILE A 503 42.54 -8.66 10.68
C ILE A 503 43.51 -7.50 11.01
N SER A 504 44.75 -7.56 10.51
CA SER A 504 45.74 -6.48 10.59
C SER A 504 45.20 -5.13 10.11
N ASP A 505 44.42 -5.16 9.03
CA ASP A 505 44.13 -3.98 8.23
C ASP A 505 42.93 -3.19 8.76
N LEU A 506 42.13 -3.80 9.65
CA LEU A 506 41.05 -3.13 10.41
C LEU A 506 41.57 -1.91 11.18
N LYS A 507 42.84 -1.95 11.63
CA LYS A 507 43.50 -0.81 12.29
C LYS A 507 43.64 0.42 11.41
N ASN A 508 43.57 0.25 10.08
CA ASN A 508 43.69 1.33 9.10
C ASN A 508 42.32 1.90 8.69
N HIS A 509 41.22 1.40 9.24
CA HIS A 509 39.86 1.89 8.97
C HIS A 509 39.37 2.84 10.07
N ASP A 510 38.67 3.88 9.64
CA ASP A 510 37.89 4.81 10.47
C ASP A 510 36.38 4.59 10.34
N LYS A 511 35.93 3.96 9.26
CA LYS A 511 34.51 3.80 8.89
C LYS A 511 33.99 2.40 9.22
N ILE A 512 32.81 2.33 9.86
CA ILE A 512 32.09 1.10 10.21
C ILE A 512 30.65 1.19 9.68
N ILE A 513 30.14 0.12 9.09
CA ILE A 513 28.69 -0.04 8.87
C ILE A 513 28.16 -0.93 9.98
N LEU A 514 27.33 -0.40 10.87
CA LEU A 514 26.73 -1.12 11.99
C LEU A 514 25.31 -1.54 11.58
N ASP A 515 25.08 -2.83 11.36
CA ASP A 515 23.79 -3.38 10.93
C ASP A 515 23.05 -4.08 12.08
N ILE A 516 21.76 -3.82 12.19
CA ILE A 516 20.85 -4.50 13.11
C ILE A 516 19.89 -5.36 12.26
N PRO A 517 19.97 -6.70 12.36
CA PRO A 517 19.20 -7.59 11.48
C PRO A 517 17.70 -7.52 11.78
N GLY A 518 16.88 -7.79 10.76
CA GLY A 518 15.45 -8.05 10.92
C GLY A 518 15.12 -9.34 11.69
N GLY A 519 13.87 -9.80 11.54
CA GLY A 519 13.38 -11.02 12.21
C GLY A 519 12.35 -10.80 13.32
N GLY A 520 11.61 -9.68 13.28
CA GLY A 520 10.42 -9.48 14.11
C GLY A 520 10.69 -9.52 15.62
N PHE A 521 11.88 -9.07 16.04
CA PHE A 521 12.43 -9.14 17.41
C PHE A 521 12.61 -10.56 18.01
N VAL A 522 12.01 -11.60 17.43
CA VAL A 522 11.88 -12.96 17.99
C VAL A 522 12.80 -13.99 17.32
N ALA A 523 13.24 -13.74 16.09
CA ALA A 523 14.01 -14.68 15.27
C ALA A 523 15.17 -14.00 14.53
N MET A 524 15.88 -14.78 13.71
CA MET A 524 16.98 -14.43 12.81
C MET A 524 18.25 -13.87 13.47
N ASP A 525 19.33 -14.64 13.42
CA ASP A 525 20.69 -14.17 13.66
C ASP A 525 21.26 -13.45 12.41
N PRO A 526 22.38 -12.70 12.51
CA PRO A 526 23.01 -12.03 11.38
C PRO A 526 23.35 -12.92 10.17
N ARG A 527 23.62 -14.23 10.34
CA ARG A 527 23.94 -15.11 9.20
C ARG A 527 22.75 -15.35 8.28
N CYS A 528 21.53 -15.14 8.77
CA CYS A 528 20.32 -15.11 7.93
C CYS A 528 20.32 -13.94 6.93
N HIS A 529 21.23 -12.97 7.09
CA HIS A 529 21.41 -11.79 6.24
C HIS A 529 22.75 -11.79 5.49
N ASP A 530 23.46 -12.93 5.45
CA ASP A 530 24.78 -13.08 4.80
C ASP A 530 24.83 -12.53 3.36
N ASP A 531 23.73 -12.58 2.60
CA ASP A 531 23.65 -12.04 1.25
C ASP A 531 23.81 -10.51 1.19
N LYS A 532 23.09 -9.73 2.02
CA LYS A 532 23.27 -8.27 2.08
C LYS A 532 24.64 -7.91 2.69
N LEU A 533 25.02 -8.57 3.79
CA LEU A 533 26.18 -8.21 4.59
C LEU A 533 27.50 -8.48 3.85
N ILE A 534 27.63 -9.63 3.17
CA ILE A 534 28.83 -9.98 2.40
C ILE A 534 28.94 -9.13 1.14
N ALA A 535 27.82 -8.84 0.47
CA ALA A 535 27.81 -7.95 -0.68
C ALA A 535 28.19 -6.50 -0.31
N TRP A 536 27.71 -6.00 0.83
CA TRP A 536 28.09 -4.69 1.37
C TRP A 536 29.56 -4.62 1.76
N ALA A 537 30.10 -5.63 2.46
CA ALA A 537 31.55 -5.68 2.75
C ALA A 537 32.38 -5.69 1.45
N ALA A 538 32.00 -6.50 0.45
CA ALA A 538 32.68 -6.59 -0.84
C ALA A 538 32.57 -5.32 -1.70
N LYS A 539 31.48 -4.55 -1.62
CA LYS A 539 31.30 -3.31 -2.40
C LYS A 539 31.77 -2.05 -1.71
N THR A 540 31.62 -1.95 -0.40
CA THR A 540 32.07 -0.78 0.35
C THR A 540 33.58 -0.84 0.58
N GLY A 541 34.12 -2.02 0.89
CA GLY A 541 35.49 -2.17 1.39
C GLY A 541 35.63 -1.71 2.85
N PHE A 542 34.52 -1.48 3.55
CA PHE A 542 34.49 -1.10 4.96
C PHE A 542 34.09 -2.32 5.82
N PRO A 543 34.54 -2.41 7.08
CA PRO A 543 34.04 -3.41 8.01
C PRO A 543 32.54 -3.20 8.27
N VAL A 544 31.75 -4.25 7.99
CA VAL A 544 30.34 -4.33 8.37
C VAL A 544 30.24 -5.16 9.65
N ILE A 545 29.60 -4.62 10.67
CA ILE A 545 29.40 -5.26 11.98
C ILE A 545 27.90 -5.46 12.15
N ALA A 546 27.44 -6.71 12.15
CA ALA A 546 26.03 -7.03 12.33
C ALA A 546 25.76 -7.57 13.74
N LEU A 547 24.84 -6.94 14.48
CA LEU A 547 24.58 -7.27 15.89
C LEU A 547 23.71 -8.52 16.03
N ASP A 548 24.22 -9.50 16.78
CA ASP A 548 23.54 -10.75 17.14
C ASP A 548 22.80 -10.55 18.47
N TYR A 549 21.85 -9.59 18.45
CA TYR A 549 21.14 -9.12 19.63
C TYR A 549 20.17 -10.16 20.19
N LYS A 550 19.99 -10.16 21.51
CA LYS A 550 19.12 -11.11 22.22
C LYS A 550 17.66 -10.94 21.79
N LYS A 551 17.01 -12.07 21.52
CA LYS A 551 15.66 -12.12 20.95
C LYS A 551 14.59 -12.32 22.03
N ALA A 552 13.39 -11.85 21.72
CA ALA A 552 12.17 -12.11 22.46
C ALA A 552 11.64 -13.55 22.19
N PRO A 553 10.81 -14.12 23.07
CA PRO A 553 10.30 -13.55 24.34
C PRO A 553 11.27 -13.65 25.53
N GLU A 554 12.42 -14.34 25.40
CA GLU A 554 13.37 -14.54 26.50
C GLU A 554 14.02 -13.23 26.97
N TYR A 555 14.17 -12.27 26.05
CA TYR A 555 14.70 -10.93 26.31
C TYR A 555 13.73 -9.86 25.75
N PRO A 556 12.68 -9.49 26.50
CA PRO A 556 11.66 -8.54 26.04
C PRO A 556 12.16 -7.09 26.02
N TYR A 557 11.38 -6.20 25.42
CA TYR A 557 11.56 -4.76 25.40
C TYR A 557 11.73 -4.20 26.83
N PRO A 558 12.74 -3.34 27.11
CA PRO A 558 13.65 -2.69 26.16
C PRO A 558 15.01 -3.37 25.92
N TYR A 559 15.22 -4.65 26.31
CA TYR A 559 16.55 -5.28 26.32
C TYR A 559 17.29 -5.18 24.97
N ALA A 560 16.64 -5.54 23.87
CA ALA A 560 17.25 -5.53 22.53
C ALA A 560 17.67 -4.11 22.07
N LEU A 561 16.90 -3.08 22.45
CA LEU A 561 17.21 -1.68 22.13
C LEU A 561 18.42 -1.21 22.94
N ASN A 562 18.42 -1.47 24.25
CA ASN A 562 19.54 -1.18 25.14
C ASN A 562 20.82 -1.92 24.72
N GLU A 563 20.73 -3.14 24.20
CA GLU A 563 21.88 -3.87 23.65
C GLU A 563 22.44 -3.23 22.37
N CYS A 564 21.57 -2.79 21.46
CA CYS A 564 22.02 -2.08 20.25
C CYS A 564 22.65 -0.72 20.59
N PHE A 565 22.11 -0.01 21.59
CA PHE A 565 22.67 1.25 22.08
C PHE A 565 24.00 1.06 22.84
N ASP A 566 24.11 0.06 23.71
CA ASP A 566 25.36 -0.28 24.41
C ASP A 566 26.49 -0.62 23.42
N ALA A 567 26.19 -1.33 22.32
CA ALA A 567 27.15 -1.62 21.26
C ALA A 567 27.62 -0.35 20.55
N TYR A 568 26.69 0.55 20.22
CA TYR A 568 26.99 1.85 19.61
C TYR A 568 27.85 2.72 20.54
N TYR A 569 27.46 2.83 21.81
CA TYR A 569 28.25 3.51 22.86
C TYR A 569 29.67 2.95 22.92
N GLN A 570 29.84 1.63 22.96
CA GLN A 570 31.14 0.98 23.11
C GLN A 570 32.07 1.14 21.91
N ILE A 571 31.53 1.17 20.70
CA ILE A 571 32.33 1.48 19.49
C ILE A 571 32.94 2.88 19.64
N HIS A 572 32.16 3.90 20.03
CA HIS A 572 32.69 5.26 20.19
C HIS A 572 33.56 5.43 21.44
N ALA A 573 33.14 4.90 22.59
CA ALA A 573 33.86 5.03 23.87
C ALA A 573 35.25 4.36 23.90
N THR A 574 35.46 3.34 23.07
CA THR A 574 36.75 2.64 22.96
C THR A 574 37.60 3.06 21.75
N GLY A 575 37.19 4.10 21.00
CA GLY A 575 37.86 4.49 19.74
C GLY A 575 37.81 3.39 18.67
N GLY A 576 36.79 2.53 18.72
CA GLY A 576 36.64 1.34 17.86
C GLY A 576 37.58 0.18 18.21
N THR A 577 38.39 0.27 19.27
CA THR A 577 39.31 -0.83 19.64
C THR A 577 38.58 -2.10 20.06
N CYS A 578 37.36 -2.00 20.61
CA CYS A 578 36.51 -3.15 20.91
C CYS A 578 36.10 -3.98 19.68
N VAL A 579 36.24 -3.43 18.47
CA VAL A 579 35.95 -4.08 17.18
C VAL A 579 37.17 -4.17 16.24
N GLY A 580 38.35 -3.76 16.72
CA GLY A 580 39.63 -3.94 16.02
C GLY A 580 40.21 -2.71 15.30
N LEU A 581 39.62 -1.51 15.45
CA LEU A 581 40.22 -0.27 14.92
C LEU A 581 41.45 0.17 15.74
N SER A 582 42.19 1.17 15.25
CA SER A 582 43.34 1.75 15.97
C SER A 582 42.90 2.66 17.12
N LYS A 583 43.69 2.70 18.20
CA LYS A 583 43.34 3.36 19.48
C LYS A 583 43.11 4.88 19.39
N ASN A 584 43.64 5.53 18.36
CA ASN A 584 43.54 6.98 18.17
C ASN A 584 42.54 7.36 17.05
N THR A 585 41.62 6.47 16.70
CA THR A 585 40.63 6.69 15.62
C THR A 585 39.32 7.23 16.20
N LYS A 586 38.74 8.26 15.56
CA LYS A 586 37.33 8.66 15.76
C LYS A 586 36.48 7.76 14.86
N PRO A 587 35.71 6.78 15.38
CA PRO A 587 34.95 5.88 14.52
C PRO A 587 33.80 6.63 13.87
N LYS A 588 33.65 6.46 12.56
CA LYS A 588 32.56 6.99 11.76
C LYS A 588 31.61 5.85 11.45
N VAL A 589 30.38 5.94 11.96
CA VAL A 589 29.42 4.83 11.87
C VAL A 589 28.28 5.23 10.94
N VAL A 590 27.99 4.40 9.94
CA VAL A 590 26.66 4.40 9.29
C VAL A 590 25.85 3.30 9.95
N LEU A 591 24.68 3.65 10.48
CA LEU A 591 23.79 2.71 11.14
C LEU A 591 22.78 2.16 10.11
N SER A 592 22.54 0.85 10.13
CA SER A 592 21.66 0.14 9.21
C SER A 592 20.70 -0.75 9.98
N GLY A 593 19.45 -0.87 9.50
CA GLY A 593 18.49 -1.83 10.05
C GLY A 593 17.38 -2.16 9.08
N ASP A 594 16.96 -3.43 9.07
CA ASP A 594 15.83 -3.89 8.25
C ASP A 594 14.68 -4.43 9.10
N SER A 595 13.42 -4.17 8.71
CA SER A 595 12.24 -4.62 9.45
C SER A 595 12.27 -4.16 10.92
N ALA A 596 12.14 -5.09 11.88
CA ALA A 596 12.35 -4.87 13.31
C ALA A 596 13.76 -4.36 13.68
N GLY A 597 14.78 -4.67 12.88
CA GLY A 597 16.12 -4.08 13.02
C GLY A 597 16.12 -2.59 12.67
N GLY A 598 15.26 -2.16 11.75
CA GLY A 598 15.04 -0.74 11.42
C GLY A 598 14.36 0.05 12.55
N ASN A 599 13.46 -0.60 13.30
CA ASN A 599 12.91 -0.05 14.55
C ASN A 599 14.04 0.23 15.55
N LEU A 600 14.84 -0.80 15.86
CA LEU A 600 15.97 -0.72 16.80
C LEU A 600 17.02 0.30 16.36
N ALA A 601 17.37 0.36 15.07
CA ALA A 601 18.30 1.35 14.53
C ALA A 601 17.80 2.80 14.72
N THR A 602 16.50 3.03 14.48
CA THR A 602 15.89 4.34 14.70
C THR A 602 15.84 4.69 16.19
N GLY A 603 15.57 3.70 17.06
CA GLY A 603 15.63 3.84 18.52
C GLY A 603 17.04 4.18 19.04
N VAL A 604 18.09 3.57 18.50
CA VAL A 604 19.49 3.91 18.85
C VAL A 604 19.83 5.36 18.48
N VAL A 605 19.35 5.87 17.33
CA VAL A 605 19.48 7.29 16.99
C VAL A 605 18.71 8.17 17.97
N LEU A 606 17.48 7.82 18.32
CA LEU A 606 16.68 8.56 19.31
C LEU A 606 17.35 8.60 20.69
N MET A 607 17.92 7.50 21.16
CA MET A 607 18.70 7.45 22.40
C MET A 607 19.99 8.27 22.32
N ALA A 608 20.68 8.28 21.17
CA ALA A 608 21.90 9.09 20.96
C ALA A 608 21.61 10.59 20.88
N VAL A 609 20.49 10.99 20.26
CA VAL A 609 20.00 12.37 20.29
C VAL A 609 19.58 12.75 21.72
N GLN A 610 18.81 11.91 22.42
CA GLN A 610 18.42 12.15 23.81
C GLN A 610 19.65 12.30 24.73
N ALA A 611 20.66 11.46 24.60
CA ALA A 611 21.93 11.56 25.36
C ALA A 611 22.77 12.83 25.05
N ARG A 612 22.45 13.57 23.99
CA ARG A 612 23.06 14.90 23.69
C ARG A 612 22.25 16.06 24.30
N THR A 613 21.05 15.82 24.81
CA THR A 613 20.06 16.84 25.23
C THR A 613 19.59 16.67 26.68
N GLU A 614 19.46 15.44 27.17
CA GLU A 614 18.93 15.07 28.49
C GLU A 614 19.83 14.04 29.19
N THR A 615 19.80 14.00 30.52
CA THR A 615 20.48 12.96 31.31
C THR A 615 19.72 11.63 31.21
N VAL A 616 20.14 10.74 30.31
CA VAL A 616 19.53 9.40 30.13
C VAL A 616 19.66 8.57 31.41
N SER A 617 18.52 8.09 31.93
CA SER A 617 18.37 7.43 33.24
C SER A 617 19.07 6.07 33.40
N HIS A 618 19.53 5.47 32.31
CA HIS A 618 20.24 4.18 32.30
C HIS A 618 21.76 4.31 32.11
N LEU A 619 22.27 5.55 32.07
CA LEU A 619 23.69 5.87 32.01
C LEU A 619 24.15 6.53 33.31
N THR A 620 25.34 6.20 33.79
CA THR A 620 25.96 6.91 34.91
C THR A 620 26.32 8.34 34.51
N GLU A 621 26.40 9.27 35.47
CA GLU A 621 26.73 10.68 35.18
C GLU A 621 27.96 10.87 34.28
N ARG A 622 28.95 9.98 34.39
CA ARG A 622 30.20 10.04 33.62
C ARG A 622 29.99 9.66 32.15
N GLN A 623 29.04 8.76 31.88
CA GLN A 623 28.62 8.36 30.54
C GLN A 623 27.66 9.41 29.95
N SER A 624 26.73 9.96 30.74
CA SER A 624 25.83 11.05 30.33
C SER A 624 26.57 12.38 30.07
N LYS A 625 27.80 12.52 30.57
CA LYS A 625 28.74 13.62 30.20
C LYS A 625 29.53 13.33 28.92
N MET A 626 29.52 12.10 28.40
CA MET A 626 30.17 11.77 27.13
C MET A 626 29.21 12.10 25.97
N LYS A 627 29.45 13.23 25.30
CA LYS A 627 28.67 13.70 24.16
C LYS A 627 28.89 12.76 22.96
N LEU A 628 28.07 11.72 22.87
CA LEU A 628 28.11 10.74 21.78
C LEU A 628 27.99 11.45 20.43
N PRO A 629 28.78 11.08 19.41
CA PRO A 629 28.49 11.48 18.05
C PRO A 629 27.18 10.80 17.59
N LEU A 630 26.56 11.39 16.57
CA LEU A 630 25.50 10.73 15.80
C LEU A 630 26.15 9.88 14.68
N PRO A 631 25.47 8.85 14.15
CA PRO A 631 25.97 8.14 12.99
C PRO A 631 25.92 9.06 11.76
N GLU A 632 26.86 8.89 10.83
CA GLU A 632 27.02 9.74 9.63
C GLU A 632 25.78 9.71 8.73
N ALA A 633 25.10 8.56 8.73
CA ALA A 633 23.80 8.34 8.13
C ALA A 633 23.07 7.14 8.76
N LEU A 634 21.76 7.08 8.53
CA LEU A 634 20.87 5.97 8.89
C LEU A 634 20.29 5.32 7.62
N VAL A 635 20.38 3.99 7.52
CA VAL A 635 19.84 3.19 6.41
C VAL A 635 18.72 2.31 6.94
N LEU A 636 17.49 2.53 6.49
CA LEU A 636 16.31 1.78 6.89
C LEU A 636 15.73 1.01 5.71
N VAL A 637 15.55 -0.31 5.85
CA VAL A 637 14.89 -1.14 4.84
C VAL A 637 13.58 -1.69 5.41
N TYR A 638 12.45 -1.36 4.79
CA TYR A 638 11.09 -1.73 5.25
C TYR A 638 10.89 -1.64 6.78
N PRO A 639 11.22 -0.51 7.44
CA PRO A 639 11.28 -0.43 8.91
C PRO A 639 9.89 -0.51 9.56
N ALA A 640 9.80 -1.16 10.72
CA ALA A 640 8.59 -1.16 11.57
C ALA A 640 8.62 0.05 12.52
N LEU A 641 7.90 1.13 12.20
CA LEU A 641 8.03 2.41 12.93
C LEU A 641 6.87 2.66 13.91
N ASP A 642 5.72 2.02 13.73
CA ASP A 642 4.64 1.93 14.72
C ASP A 642 4.37 0.46 15.11
N VAL A 643 4.25 0.18 16.41
CA VAL A 643 3.84 -1.14 16.94
C VAL A 643 2.49 -1.10 17.65
N ASN A 644 1.76 0.02 17.58
CA ASN A 644 0.47 0.20 18.21
C ASN A 644 -0.62 -0.58 17.48
N ILE A 645 -0.96 -1.74 18.03
CA ILE A 645 -1.98 -2.66 17.51
C ILE A 645 -3.33 -1.96 17.25
N THR A 646 -3.66 -0.85 17.92
CA THR A 646 -4.93 -0.12 17.67
C THR A 646 -4.98 0.64 16.35
N SER A 647 -3.87 0.86 15.64
CA SER A 647 -3.90 1.34 14.24
C SER A 647 -4.23 0.22 13.25
N TRP A 648 -4.12 -1.06 13.66
CA TRP A 648 -4.34 -2.25 12.85
C TRP A 648 -5.73 -2.89 13.07
N LEU A 649 -6.45 -2.44 14.09
CA LEU A 649 -7.78 -2.93 14.44
C LEU A 649 -8.88 -2.10 13.75
N THR A 650 -9.95 -2.78 13.35
CA THR A 650 -11.22 -2.10 13.04
C THR A 650 -11.75 -1.38 14.28
N ASP A 651 -12.56 -0.35 14.10
CA ASP A 651 -13.05 0.49 15.19
C ASP A 651 -13.87 -0.31 16.23
N GLU A 652 -14.57 -1.36 15.78
CA GLU A 652 -15.27 -2.33 16.62
C GLU A 652 -14.32 -3.14 17.52
N GLN A 653 -13.22 -3.64 16.95
CA GLN A 653 -12.21 -4.42 17.68
C GLN A 653 -11.38 -3.57 18.64
N ALA A 654 -11.11 -2.30 18.31
CA ALA A 654 -10.45 -1.36 19.22
C ALA A 654 -11.37 -0.99 20.40
N ALA A 655 -12.65 -0.68 20.14
CA ALA A 655 -13.64 -0.38 21.16
C ALA A 655 -13.93 -1.54 22.13
N LEU A 656 -13.62 -2.79 21.74
CA LEU A 656 -13.68 -3.97 22.60
C LEU A 656 -12.57 -4.02 23.66
N ILE A 657 -11.46 -3.31 23.47
CA ILE A 657 -10.28 -3.32 24.34
C ILE A 657 -10.28 -2.14 25.32
N GLU A 658 -10.72 -0.95 24.89
CA GLU A 658 -10.50 0.32 25.61
C GLU A 658 -11.38 0.52 26.89
N GLU A 659 -12.39 -0.32 27.18
CA GLU A 659 -13.25 -0.18 28.37
C GLU A 659 -13.18 -1.38 29.36
N PRO A 660 -12.33 -1.32 30.40
CA PRO A 660 -12.34 -2.29 31.50
C PRO A 660 -13.72 -2.44 32.16
N ALA A 661 -14.49 -1.34 32.26
CA ALA A 661 -15.83 -1.32 32.84
C ALA A 661 -16.85 -2.19 32.07
N ARG A 662 -16.67 -2.42 30.76
CA ARG A 662 -17.55 -3.27 29.96
C ARG A 662 -17.18 -4.76 29.95
N ARG A 663 -16.09 -5.17 30.63
CA ARG A 663 -15.72 -6.60 30.73
C ARG A 663 -16.85 -7.49 31.29
N LYS A 664 -17.65 -7.00 32.25
CA LYS A 664 -18.84 -7.73 32.75
C LYS A 664 -19.94 -7.85 31.68
N THR A 665 -20.21 -6.80 30.92
CA THR A 665 -21.22 -6.80 29.84
C THR A 665 -20.80 -7.68 28.66
N ASN A 666 -19.50 -7.70 28.35
CA ASN A 666 -18.93 -8.45 27.23
C ASN A 666 -18.49 -9.88 27.63
N ARG A 667 -18.60 -10.29 28.91
CA ARG A 667 -18.16 -11.62 29.41
C ARG A 667 -18.71 -12.77 28.55
N GLY A 668 -19.98 -12.71 28.15
CA GLY A 668 -20.60 -13.72 27.28
C GLY A 668 -20.11 -13.71 25.83
N LEU A 669 -19.63 -12.57 25.31
CA LEU A 669 -19.09 -12.49 23.94
C LEU A 669 -17.63 -12.94 23.89
N VAL A 670 -16.83 -12.59 24.91
CA VAL A 670 -15.50 -13.15 25.12
C VAL A 670 -15.58 -14.67 25.32
N ARG A 671 -16.44 -15.16 26.22
CA ARG A 671 -16.60 -16.61 26.44
C ARG A 671 -17.01 -17.34 25.17
N ARG A 672 -17.91 -16.76 24.36
CA ARG A 672 -18.31 -17.35 23.07
C ARG A 672 -17.17 -17.40 22.05
N GLN A 673 -16.30 -16.39 21.98
CA GLN A 673 -15.08 -16.45 21.17
C GLN A 673 -14.09 -17.50 21.72
N THR A 674 -13.91 -17.60 23.03
CA THR A 674 -13.06 -18.64 23.65
C THR A 674 -13.60 -20.06 23.40
N GLU A 675 -14.92 -20.28 23.52
CA GLU A 675 -15.60 -21.53 23.14
C GLU A 675 -15.36 -21.88 21.66
N GLU A 676 -15.40 -20.89 20.77
CA GLU A 676 -15.18 -21.05 19.33
C GLU A 676 -13.72 -21.35 18.99
N TRP A 677 -12.77 -20.68 19.66
CA TRP A 677 -11.33 -21.00 19.60
C TRP A 677 -11.03 -22.43 20.08
N HIS A 678 -11.60 -22.89 21.19
CA HIS A 678 -11.39 -24.26 21.66
C HIS A 678 -11.98 -25.31 20.72
N ARG A 679 -13.15 -25.06 20.10
CA ARG A 679 -13.72 -25.92 19.05
C ARG A 679 -12.88 -25.99 17.79
N LEU A 680 -12.04 -24.98 17.52
CA LEU A 680 -11.10 -24.95 16.40
C LEU A 680 -9.71 -25.54 16.76
N ALA A 681 -9.40 -25.69 18.05
CA ALA A 681 -8.08 -26.10 18.56
C ALA A 681 -8.00 -27.54 19.10
N ASP A 682 -9.16 -28.19 19.35
CA ASP A 682 -9.27 -29.58 19.83
C ASP A 682 -8.48 -29.88 21.12
N THR A 683 -8.44 -28.89 22.02
CA THR A 683 -7.80 -28.98 23.35
C THR A 683 -8.84 -29.26 24.45
N PRO A 684 -8.57 -30.14 25.43
CA PRO A 684 -9.43 -30.31 26.60
C PRO A 684 -9.65 -29.01 27.37
N LEU A 685 -10.86 -28.82 27.89
CA LEU A 685 -11.21 -27.69 28.75
C LEU A 685 -10.50 -27.80 30.11
N PRO A 686 -9.88 -26.72 30.61
CA PRO A 686 -9.61 -26.57 32.04
C PRO A 686 -10.93 -26.53 32.83
N SER A 687 -10.94 -27.04 34.06
CA SER A 687 -12.08 -26.91 34.98
C SER A 687 -12.23 -25.46 35.47
N GLU A 688 -13.45 -24.90 35.43
CA GLU A 688 -13.74 -23.47 35.62
C GLU A 688 -13.49 -22.91 37.06
N ASP A 689 -12.91 -23.68 37.99
CA ASP A 689 -12.83 -23.36 39.43
C ASP A 689 -11.63 -22.50 39.89
N GLU A 690 -10.62 -22.24 39.03
CA GLU A 690 -9.39 -21.54 39.46
C GLU A 690 -9.49 -19.99 39.35
N ASP A 691 -10.17 -19.44 38.34
CA ASP A 691 -10.13 -18.00 38.02
C ASP A 691 -10.88 -17.09 39.03
N GLU A 692 -11.98 -17.56 39.64
CA GLU A 692 -12.73 -16.72 40.61
C GLU A 692 -12.09 -16.71 42.02
N GLN A 693 -11.00 -17.45 42.27
CA GLN A 693 -10.27 -17.42 43.57
C GLN A 693 -9.02 -16.51 43.60
N ALA A 694 -8.48 -16.12 42.44
CA ALA A 694 -7.25 -15.31 42.38
C ALA A 694 -7.40 -13.87 42.94
N GLY A 695 -8.62 -13.31 42.91
CA GLY A 695 -8.86 -11.91 43.26
C GLY A 695 -8.94 -11.57 44.76
N LEU A 696 -9.02 -12.55 45.67
CA LEU A 696 -9.45 -12.31 47.07
C LEU A 696 -8.69 -13.17 48.12
N LYS A 697 -7.35 -13.25 48.05
CA LYS A 697 -6.55 -13.99 49.06
C LYS A 697 -5.13 -13.46 49.35
N MET A 698 -4.94 -12.14 49.38
CA MET A 698 -3.68 -11.49 49.82
C MET A 698 -3.74 -10.86 51.22
N THR A 699 -4.50 -11.46 52.15
CA THR A 699 -4.37 -11.20 53.60
C THR A 699 -4.49 -12.48 54.42
N ARG A 700 -3.54 -12.71 55.34
CA ARG A 700 -3.53 -13.68 56.46
C ARG A 700 -3.80 -15.17 56.13
N ARG A 701 -2.71 -15.93 56.01
CA ARG A 701 -2.68 -17.38 56.33
C ARG A 701 -2.90 -17.58 57.85
N SER A 702 -3.92 -18.33 58.28
CA SER A 702 -3.96 -18.92 59.64
C SER A 702 -4.84 -20.17 59.74
N LYS A 703 -4.18 -21.29 60.09
CA LYS A 703 -4.66 -22.58 60.65
C LYS A 703 -6.17 -22.94 60.68
N LYS A 704 -6.46 -24.04 59.97
CA LYS A 704 -7.18 -25.27 60.41
C LYS A 704 -8.73 -25.31 60.58
N SER A 705 -9.30 -26.27 59.82
CA SER A 705 -10.20 -27.37 60.22
C SER A 705 -11.72 -27.19 60.45
N ALA A 706 -12.44 -28.18 59.89
CA ALA A 706 -13.66 -28.85 60.37
C ALA A 706 -15.06 -28.34 59.93
N THR A 707 -15.72 -29.17 59.11
CA THR A 707 -17.14 -29.64 59.19
C THR A 707 -18.29 -28.67 59.50
N GLY A 708 -19.35 -28.70 58.66
CA GLY A 708 -20.71 -28.32 59.07
C GLY A 708 -21.65 -27.97 57.91
N LYS A 709 -22.77 -28.71 57.75
CA LYS A 709 -23.88 -28.37 56.83
C LYS A 709 -24.91 -27.47 57.50
N THR A 710 -25.79 -26.85 56.70
CA THR A 710 -27.16 -26.36 57.05
C THR A 710 -27.24 -25.16 58.03
N SER A 711 -28.26 -24.29 58.01
CA SER A 711 -29.48 -24.14 57.17
C SER A 711 -29.99 -22.66 57.17
N ARG A 712 -31.18 -22.39 56.59
CA ARG A 712 -31.95 -21.12 56.69
C ARG A 712 -32.21 -20.75 58.17
N ASP A 713 -32.42 -19.49 58.60
CA ASP A 713 -33.53 -18.55 58.28
C ASP A 713 -33.21 -17.09 58.73
N SER A 714 -34.21 -16.22 58.94
CA SER A 714 -34.12 -14.79 59.33
C SER A 714 -35.44 -14.33 60.02
N PRO A 715 -35.65 -13.08 60.51
CA PRO A 715 -34.76 -11.98 60.98
C PRO A 715 -35.15 -11.44 62.40
N LYS A 716 -34.58 -10.27 62.83
CA LYS A 716 -35.14 -9.16 63.70
C LYS A 716 -34.38 -8.79 65.01
N THR A 717 -34.41 -7.47 65.34
CA THR A 717 -34.52 -6.80 66.68
C THR A 717 -33.41 -7.01 67.77
N ASP A 718 -33.12 -6.11 68.73
CA ASP A 718 -33.61 -4.73 69.05
C ASP A 718 -32.65 -3.89 69.95
N SER A 719 -32.91 -2.57 70.07
CA SER A 719 -32.56 -1.65 71.20
C SER A 719 -31.08 -1.33 71.55
N PRO A 720 -30.74 -0.30 72.39
CA PRO A 720 -31.42 0.99 72.68
C PRO A 720 -30.51 2.27 72.64
N ARG A 721 -31.14 3.42 72.98
CA ARG A 721 -30.68 4.80 73.29
C ARG A 721 -29.39 4.97 74.16
N PRO A 722 -28.74 6.17 74.27
CA PRO A 722 -29.38 7.52 74.32
C PRO A 722 -28.72 8.70 73.54
N SER A 723 -29.27 9.90 73.83
CA SER A 723 -29.09 11.24 73.25
C SER A 723 -27.70 11.90 73.46
N ILE A 724 -27.38 13.00 72.76
CA ILE A 724 -27.71 14.39 73.15
C ILE A 724 -27.88 15.32 71.91
N ASP A 725 -28.94 16.14 71.95
CA ASP A 725 -29.20 17.48 71.35
C ASP A 725 -28.92 17.72 69.84
N GLN A 726 -29.84 18.16 68.94
CA GLN A 726 -31.07 19.00 68.98
C GLN A 726 -30.85 20.45 69.48
N ASN A 727 -31.27 21.55 68.82
CA ASN A 727 -32.05 21.85 67.60
C ASN A 727 -31.41 23.12 66.94
N GLY A 728 -31.78 23.64 65.76
CA GLY A 728 -32.82 23.30 64.78
C GLY A 728 -33.61 24.54 64.32
N GLU A 729 -33.93 24.62 63.03
CA GLU A 729 -34.91 25.57 62.41
C GLU A 729 -34.59 27.09 62.45
N ALA A 730 -35.17 27.97 61.64
CA ALA A 730 -35.64 27.89 60.24
C ALA A 730 -35.88 29.34 59.71
N GLY A 731 -35.98 29.54 58.39
CA GLY A 731 -36.53 30.79 57.82
C GLY A 731 -35.54 31.74 57.12
N PRO A 732 -36.05 32.81 56.45
CA PRO A 732 -35.66 32.98 55.05
C PRO A 732 -35.22 34.40 54.60
N SER A 733 -34.66 34.42 53.39
CA SER A 733 -34.72 35.50 52.38
C SER A 733 -33.99 36.86 52.58
N GLN A 734 -33.24 37.21 51.52
CA GLN A 734 -32.97 38.56 50.95
C GLN A 734 -32.00 39.56 51.63
N THR A 735 -31.29 40.30 50.75
CA THR A 735 -30.51 41.56 50.95
C THR A 735 -29.30 41.50 51.90
N ASN A 736 -28.12 42.09 51.63
CA ASN A 736 -27.79 43.33 50.89
C ASN A 736 -26.51 43.20 50.02
N GLY A 737 -26.13 44.27 49.30
CA GLY A 737 -24.92 44.35 48.46
C GLY A 737 -24.01 45.58 48.74
N HIS A 738 -22.91 45.67 47.99
CA HIS A 738 -21.74 46.58 48.18
C HIS A 738 -20.90 46.28 49.44
N VAL A 739 -19.59 46.59 49.53
CA VAL A 739 -18.68 47.48 48.76
C VAL A 739 -17.46 46.73 48.19
N MET A 740 -16.66 47.34 47.30
CA MET A 740 -15.59 46.72 46.51
C MET A 740 -14.14 46.91 47.03
N THR A 741 -13.28 45.92 46.72
CA THR A 741 -11.82 46.03 46.37
C THR A 741 -10.80 46.42 47.48
N PRO A 742 -9.46 46.15 47.35
CA PRO A 742 -8.72 45.81 46.11
C PRO A 742 -7.72 44.62 46.11
N ALA A 743 -7.56 44.06 44.90
CA ALA A 743 -6.35 43.57 44.22
C ALA A 743 -5.34 42.57 44.86
N LYS A 744 -5.08 41.48 44.12
CA LYS A 744 -3.76 40.79 44.04
C LYS A 744 -3.50 40.29 42.60
N LYS A 745 -2.23 39.99 42.30
CA LYS A 745 -1.63 39.91 40.94
C LYS A 745 -2.13 38.74 40.06
N PRO A 746 -2.10 38.87 38.72
CA PRO A 746 -2.33 37.75 37.80
C PRO A 746 -1.15 36.77 37.77
N VAL A 747 -1.41 35.50 37.44
CA VAL A 747 -0.40 34.47 37.16
C VAL A 747 -0.57 34.00 35.71
N ALA A 748 0.50 34.06 34.93
CA ALA A 748 0.47 33.67 33.53
C ALA A 748 0.19 32.17 33.37
N THR A 749 -0.84 31.83 32.59
CA THR A 749 -1.30 30.45 32.42
C THR A 749 -0.54 29.77 31.28
N VAL A 750 0.43 28.91 31.59
CA VAL A 750 1.18 28.16 30.58
C VAL A 750 0.27 27.17 29.88
N LEU A 751 -0.06 27.45 28.62
CA LEU A 751 -0.83 26.57 27.74
C LEU A 751 -0.04 25.29 27.44
N LYS A 752 -0.37 24.19 28.13
CA LYS A 752 0.11 22.86 27.73
C LYS A 752 -0.49 22.47 26.37
N PRO A 753 0.32 22.08 25.37
CA PRO A 753 -0.21 21.65 24.09
C PRO A 753 -1.09 20.41 24.25
N ARG A 754 -2.30 20.44 23.69
CA ARG A 754 -3.18 19.26 23.62
C ARG A 754 -2.74 18.39 22.45
N PRO A 755 -2.40 17.10 22.65
CA PRO A 755 -2.03 16.22 21.55
C PRO A 755 -3.23 15.98 20.62
N LEU A 756 -2.97 16.00 19.30
CA LEU A 756 -3.99 15.79 18.26
C LEU A 756 -4.55 14.36 18.36
N ARG A 757 -5.87 14.23 18.56
CA ARG A 757 -6.58 12.94 18.74
C ARG A 757 -6.98 12.27 17.42
N THR A 758 -6.22 12.46 16.35
CA THR A 758 -6.42 11.79 15.06
C THR A 758 -5.54 10.54 14.97
N LYS A 759 -6.07 9.38 15.38
CA LYS A 759 -5.41 8.08 15.13
C LYS A 759 -5.37 7.82 13.62
N VAL A 760 -4.20 8.00 12.99
CA VAL A 760 -3.99 7.66 11.58
C VAL A 760 -4.07 6.16 11.42
N LYS A 761 -4.98 5.67 10.58
CA LYS A 761 -5.04 4.25 10.17
C LYS A 761 -4.26 4.09 8.89
N THR A 762 -3.24 3.24 8.90
CA THR A 762 -2.39 2.98 7.74
C THR A 762 -3.12 2.11 6.72
N THR A 763 -3.26 2.64 5.51
CA THR A 763 -3.98 2.04 4.39
C THR A 763 -3.23 0.84 3.80
N SER A 764 -1.90 0.82 3.90
CA SER A 764 -1.06 -0.32 3.52
C SER A 764 -1.40 -1.60 4.28
N ILE A 765 -1.50 -1.54 5.61
CA ILE A 765 -1.83 -2.71 6.46
C ILE A 765 -3.20 -3.28 6.09
N ILE A 766 -4.19 -2.42 5.85
CA ILE A 766 -5.55 -2.82 5.46
C ILE A 766 -5.61 -3.36 4.02
N SER A 767 -4.77 -2.85 3.11
CA SER A 767 -4.71 -3.30 1.70
C SER A 767 -4.00 -4.64 1.53
N TYR A 768 -3.08 -4.98 2.43
CA TYR A 768 -2.19 -6.14 2.32
C TYR A 768 -2.38 -7.15 3.48
N VAL A 769 -3.59 -7.27 4.02
CA VAL A 769 -3.95 -8.28 5.04
C VAL A 769 -3.59 -9.71 4.59
N ASP A 770 -3.78 -10.06 3.31
CA ASP A 770 -3.45 -11.38 2.74
C ASP A 770 -1.95 -11.59 2.40
N ASP A 771 -1.02 -10.80 2.96
CA ASP A 771 0.37 -10.81 2.46
C ASP A 771 1.09 -12.17 2.63
N ARG A 772 1.84 -12.58 1.61
CA ARG A 772 2.53 -13.89 1.60
C ARG A 772 3.74 -13.96 2.54
N ILE A 773 4.30 -12.85 3.01
CA ILE A 773 5.46 -12.79 3.90
C ILE A 773 5.08 -12.33 5.31
N LEU A 774 4.37 -11.20 5.45
CA LEU A 774 4.08 -10.56 6.74
C LEU A 774 2.57 -10.31 6.93
N THR A 775 1.85 -11.27 7.52
CA THR A 775 0.41 -11.08 7.81
C THR A 775 0.19 -10.29 9.12
N PRO A 776 -0.96 -9.61 9.30
CA PRO A 776 -1.24 -8.84 10.52
C PRO A 776 -1.27 -9.69 11.80
N GLU A 777 -1.67 -10.96 11.75
CA GLU A 777 -1.67 -11.87 12.91
C GLU A 777 -0.24 -12.21 13.34
N LEU A 778 0.64 -12.43 12.36
CA LEU A 778 2.05 -12.73 12.56
C LEU A 778 2.80 -11.52 13.16
N LEU A 779 2.55 -10.33 12.62
CA LEU A 779 3.09 -9.05 13.14
C LEU A 779 2.58 -8.77 14.57
N ARG A 780 1.29 -9.00 14.83
CA ARG A 780 0.69 -8.92 16.18
C ARG A 780 1.37 -9.89 17.14
N GLY A 781 1.58 -11.15 16.74
CA GLY A 781 2.27 -12.15 17.56
C GLY A 781 3.69 -11.72 17.94
N MET A 782 4.46 -11.18 16.99
CA MET A 782 5.82 -10.67 17.23
C MET A 782 5.88 -9.59 18.31
N ILE A 783 4.90 -8.67 18.34
CA ILE A 783 4.93 -7.55 19.28
C ILE A 783 4.37 -7.92 20.67
N PHE A 784 3.43 -8.86 20.78
CA PHE A 784 3.13 -9.47 22.08
C PHE A 784 4.34 -10.20 22.67
N LEU A 785 5.09 -10.94 21.85
CA LEU A 785 6.33 -11.59 22.29
C LEU A 785 7.43 -10.57 22.64
N TYR A 786 7.57 -9.51 21.84
CA TYR A 786 8.60 -8.48 22.05
C TYR A 786 8.36 -7.67 23.33
N ILE A 787 7.12 -7.25 23.59
CA ILE A 787 6.78 -6.54 24.82
C ILE A 787 6.86 -7.48 26.03
N GLY A 788 6.47 -8.74 25.86
CA GLY A 788 6.47 -9.75 26.91
C GLY A 788 5.24 -9.65 27.84
N GLU A 789 4.98 -10.72 28.58
CA GLU A 789 3.75 -10.90 29.36
C GLU A 789 3.56 -9.88 30.51
N HIS A 790 4.67 -9.38 31.07
CA HIS A 790 4.65 -8.56 32.29
C HIS A 790 4.92 -7.07 32.05
N ASN A 791 5.15 -6.65 30.80
CA ASN A 791 5.40 -5.25 30.46
C ASN A 791 4.12 -4.59 29.89
N SER A 792 3.92 -3.31 30.20
CA SER A 792 2.75 -2.53 29.78
C SER A 792 3.16 -1.12 29.33
N PRO A 793 3.96 -1.01 28.25
CA PRO A 793 4.42 0.28 27.73
C PRO A 793 3.24 1.11 27.18
N ASP A 794 3.32 2.44 27.31
CA ASP A 794 2.33 3.32 26.70
C ASP A 794 2.58 3.47 25.20
N PHE A 795 1.90 2.64 24.41
CA PHE A 795 1.88 2.70 22.95
C PHE A 795 1.57 4.09 22.37
N ALA A 796 0.93 5.01 23.12
CA ALA A 796 0.61 6.35 22.65
C ALA A 796 1.74 7.37 22.85
N THR A 797 2.70 7.13 23.74
CA THR A 797 3.80 8.08 24.04
C THR A 797 5.21 7.50 23.95
N ASP A 798 5.38 6.18 24.06
CA ASP A 798 6.69 5.54 23.97
C ASP A 798 7.22 5.57 22.54
N PHE A 799 8.09 6.54 22.27
CA PHE A 799 8.75 6.73 20.99
C PHE A 799 10.02 5.87 20.81
N HIS A 800 10.52 5.23 21.87
CA HIS A 800 11.60 4.24 21.76
C HIS A 800 11.03 2.89 21.28
N LEU A 801 9.79 2.58 21.67
CA LEU A 801 9.01 1.45 21.16
C LEU A 801 8.38 1.73 19.78
N SER A 802 7.86 2.94 19.56
CA SER A 802 7.26 3.38 18.28
C SER A 802 7.91 4.67 17.77
N PRO A 803 9.06 4.60 17.06
CA PRO A 803 9.77 5.77 16.53
C PRO A 803 8.91 6.74 15.69
N LEU A 804 7.83 6.26 15.07
CA LEU A 804 6.85 7.11 14.37
C LEU A 804 6.26 8.22 15.26
N ARG A 805 6.25 8.04 16.60
CA ARG A 805 5.74 9.00 17.60
C ARG A 805 6.78 9.98 18.16
N ALA A 806 8.04 9.90 17.74
CA ALA A 806 9.11 10.75 18.27
C ALA A 806 8.78 12.25 18.25
N PRO A 807 9.04 13.01 19.35
CA PRO A 807 8.93 14.46 19.36
C PRO A 807 9.73 15.14 18.24
N GLU A 808 9.18 16.20 17.66
CA GLU A 808 9.79 16.85 16.49
C GLU A 808 11.17 17.45 16.80
N HIS A 809 11.39 17.95 18.02
CA HIS A 809 12.70 18.48 18.42
C HIS A 809 13.83 17.43 18.37
N TYR A 810 13.51 16.14 18.54
CA TYR A 810 14.48 15.06 18.31
C TYR A 810 14.66 14.76 16.82
N LEU A 811 13.60 14.82 16.01
CA LEU A 811 13.69 14.64 14.56
C LEU A 811 14.54 15.72 13.87
N ARG A 812 14.64 16.93 14.42
CA ARG A 812 15.52 18.01 13.92
C ARG A 812 17.02 17.70 14.05
N GLU A 813 17.39 16.79 14.95
CA GLU A 813 18.77 16.36 15.18
C GLU A 813 19.09 15.01 14.53
N PHE A 814 18.24 14.51 13.62
CA PHE A 814 18.52 13.26 12.91
C PHE A 814 19.67 13.40 11.89
N PRO A 815 20.44 12.32 11.68
CA PRO A 815 21.45 12.25 10.61
C PRO A 815 20.78 12.05 9.24
N LYS A 816 21.55 12.14 8.16
CA LYS A 816 21.07 11.88 6.80
C LYS A 816 20.47 10.46 6.68
N VAL A 817 19.26 10.32 6.14
CA VAL A 817 18.55 9.03 6.11
C VAL A 817 18.30 8.55 4.67
N TYR A 818 18.44 7.24 4.46
CA TYR A 818 17.96 6.52 3.28
C TYR A 818 16.91 5.48 3.71
N MET A 819 15.74 5.51 3.06
CA MET A 819 14.66 4.55 3.32
C MET A 819 14.31 3.79 2.04
N LEU A 820 14.24 2.46 2.11
CA LEU A 820 13.90 1.59 0.97
C LEU A 820 12.82 0.57 1.36
N THR A 821 11.63 0.69 0.78
CA THR A 821 10.43 -0.08 1.21
C THR A 821 9.62 -0.58 0.02
N GLY A 822 8.91 -1.70 0.18
CA GLY A 822 8.02 -2.23 -0.86
C GLY A 822 6.69 -1.48 -0.95
N GLU A 823 6.25 -1.15 -2.16
CA GLU A 823 4.95 -0.50 -2.43
C GLU A 823 3.75 -1.41 -2.07
N LYS A 824 3.99 -2.71 -1.90
CA LYS A 824 3.02 -3.74 -1.45
C LYS A 824 3.28 -4.24 -0.02
N ASP A 825 4.15 -3.57 0.73
CA ASP A 825 4.49 -3.90 2.12
C ASP A 825 3.43 -3.35 3.08
N PRO A 826 2.93 -4.12 4.06
CA PRO A 826 2.10 -3.60 5.14
C PRO A 826 2.70 -2.37 5.85
N LEU A 827 4.02 -2.28 5.98
CA LEU A 827 4.75 -1.18 6.66
C LEU A 827 5.11 -0.01 5.72
N CYS A 828 4.54 0.04 4.51
CA CYS A 828 4.79 1.11 3.55
C CYS A 828 4.35 2.49 4.06
N ASP A 829 3.16 2.60 4.66
CA ASP A 829 2.64 3.88 5.13
C ASP A 829 3.40 4.40 6.37
N ASP A 830 3.85 3.51 7.27
CA ASP A 830 4.73 3.87 8.40
C ASP A 830 5.98 4.61 7.91
N THR A 831 6.62 4.07 6.86
CA THR A 831 7.79 4.68 6.20
C THR A 831 7.43 6.05 5.62
N ALA A 832 6.31 6.15 4.90
CA ALA A 832 5.88 7.40 4.26
C ALA A 832 5.55 8.51 5.27
N ILE A 833 4.86 8.17 6.37
CA ILE A 833 4.50 9.13 7.41
C ILE A 833 5.75 9.59 8.17
N PHE A 834 6.65 8.67 8.56
CA PHE A 834 7.89 9.05 9.25
C PHE A 834 8.78 9.93 8.37
N ALA A 835 8.88 9.61 7.07
CA ALA A 835 9.58 10.43 6.09
C ALA A 835 9.01 11.87 6.00
N GLY A 836 7.68 12.01 5.93
CA GLY A 836 7.02 13.31 5.93
C GLY A 836 7.26 14.11 7.22
N ARG A 837 7.27 13.44 8.38
CA ARG A 837 7.61 14.08 9.67
C ARG A 837 9.06 14.56 9.72
N LEU A 838 10.00 13.76 9.23
CA LEU A 838 11.42 14.09 9.21
C LEU A 838 11.74 15.28 8.28
N ARG A 839 11.18 15.30 7.07
CA ARG A 839 11.27 16.45 6.15
C ARG A 839 10.68 17.72 6.76
N SER A 840 9.51 17.62 7.40
CA SER A 840 8.88 18.76 8.08
C SER A 840 9.76 19.32 9.19
N ALA A 841 10.40 18.46 9.99
CA ALA A 841 11.30 18.86 11.07
C ALA A 841 12.53 19.62 10.55
N HIS A 842 13.26 19.08 9.57
CA HIS A 842 14.42 19.76 8.98
C HIS A 842 14.04 21.04 8.21
N LYS A 843 12.90 21.05 7.52
CA LYS A 843 12.40 22.25 6.83
C LYS A 843 12.09 23.38 7.81
N HIS A 844 11.46 23.08 8.95
CA HIS A 844 11.26 24.05 10.03
C HIS A 844 12.60 24.52 10.62
N GLN A 845 13.57 23.62 10.83
CA GLN A 845 14.91 23.98 11.32
C GLN A 845 15.64 24.93 10.36
N PHE A 846 15.53 24.70 9.04
CA PHE A 846 16.06 25.57 8.00
C PHE A 846 15.37 26.94 7.99
N GLN A 847 14.04 26.97 8.05
CA GLN A 847 13.26 28.21 8.13
C GLN A 847 13.67 29.05 9.35
N THR A 848 13.76 28.45 10.54
CA THR A 848 14.20 29.17 11.75
C THR A 848 15.65 29.65 11.66
N ARG A 849 16.56 28.91 11.01
CA ARG A 849 17.93 29.40 10.73
C ARG A 849 17.93 30.58 9.77
N LYS A 850 17.07 30.58 8.74
CA LYS A 850 16.91 31.68 7.78
C LYS A 850 16.31 32.93 8.43
N GLU A 851 15.31 32.76 9.30
CA GLU A 851 14.73 33.82 10.14
C GLU A 851 15.76 34.44 11.11
N MET A 852 16.68 33.63 11.64
CA MET A 852 17.80 34.09 12.48
C MET A 852 18.99 34.64 11.68
N GLY A 853 18.90 34.76 10.34
CA GLY A 853 19.98 35.28 9.49
C GLY A 853 21.22 34.38 9.38
N MET A 854 21.14 33.11 9.80
CA MET A 854 22.25 32.14 9.77
C MET A 854 22.43 31.44 8.40
N VAL A 855 21.59 31.78 7.43
CA VAL A 855 21.49 31.20 6.08
C VAL A 855 21.16 32.35 5.13
N HIS A 856 21.72 32.39 3.92
CA HIS A 856 21.47 33.51 3.02
C HIS A 856 20.01 33.52 2.52
N GLU A 857 19.48 34.71 2.28
CA GLU A 857 18.09 34.89 1.81
C GLU A 857 17.80 34.15 0.48
N ARG A 858 18.86 33.90 -0.33
CA ARG A 858 18.78 33.19 -1.60
C ARG A 858 18.86 31.66 -1.50
N ASP A 859 19.19 31.11 -0.34
CA ASP A 859 19.35 29.66 -0.18
C ASP A 859 17.97 28.98 -0.04
N GLU A 860 17.80 27.83 -0.67
CA GLU A 860 16.57 27.02 -0.64
C GLU A 860 16.79 25.70 0.11
N PHE A 861 15.70 25.07 0.56
CA PHE A 861 15.77 23.84 1.35
C PHE A 861 15.85 22.59 0.46
N ASP A 862 16.97 21.87 0.54
CA ASP A 862 17.20 20.61 -0.18
C ASP A 862 16.75 19.39 0.66
N ASP A 863 15.66 18.76 0.22
CA ASP A 863 15.13 17.52 0.79
C ASP A 863 16.13 16.34 0.68
N GLU A 864 16.88 16.21 -0.42
CA GLU A 864 17.76 15.05 -0.71
C GLU A 864 19.06 15.06 0.12
N GLN A 865 19.51 16.24 0.56
CA GLN A 865 20.61 16.35 1.53
C GLN A 865 20.27 15.69 2.87
N HIS A 866 18.99 15.64 3.25
CA HIS A 866 18.51 15.16 4.54
C HIS A 866 17.87 13.77 4.47
N LEU A 867 16.94 13.55 3.51
CA LEU A 867 16.15 12.33 3.43
C LEU A 867 15.84 11.90 1.98
N HIS A 868 16.38 10.74 1.60
CA HIS A 868 16.03 10.04 0.37
C HIS A 868 15.14 8.82 0.68
N VAL A 869 14.06 8.63 -0.07
CA VAL A 869 13.05 7.57 0.13
C VAL A 869 12.70 6.92 -1.19
N GLU A 870 12.75 5.60 -1.24
CA GLU A 870 12.51 4.82 -2.46
C GLU A 870 11.47 3.72 -2.21
N PHE A 871 10.40 3.74 -3.01
CA PHE A 871 9.30 2.78 -2.96
C PHE A 871 9.36 1.82 -4.15
N ILE A 872 9.59 0.54 -3.90
CA ILE A 872 9.77 -0.47 -4.96
C ILE A 872 8.40 -1.00 -5.42
N PRO A 873 8.00 -0.79 -6.70
CA PRO A 873 6.67 -1.13 -7.18
C PRO A 873 6.43 -2.64 -7.24
N GLY A 874 5.25 -3.08 -6.81
CA GLY A 874 4.84 -4.49 -6.86
C GLY A 874 5.61 -5.43 -5.91
N VAL A 875 6.38 -4.92 -4.95
CA VAL A 875 7.20 -5.68 -4.02
C VAL A 875 6.70 -5.48 -2.58
N SER A 876 6.76 -6.53 -1.76
CA SER A 876 6.38 -6.53 -0.34
C SER A 876 7.58 -6.86 0.56
N HIS A 877 7.32 -7.07 1.85
CA HIS A 877 8.30 -7.18 2.93
C HIS A 877 9.42 -8.20 2.69
N GLY A 878 10.55 -7.98 3.36
CA GLY A 878 11.65 -8.95 3.45
C GLY A 878 12.43 -9.20 2.15
N PHE A 879 12.23 -8.40 1.09
CA PHE A 879 12.78 -8.70 -0.24
C PHE A 879 14.32 -8.78 -0.32
N LEU A 880 15.08 -8.25 0.65
CA LEU A 880 16.53 -8.43 0.74
C LEU A 880 16.96 -9.75 1.40
N GLN A 881 16.11 -10.36 2.24
CA GLN A 881 16.40 -11.59 2.98
C GLN A 881 16.63 -12.80 2.06
N PHE A 882 16.05 -12.78 0.85
CA PHE A 882 16.04 -13.89 -0.09
C PHE A 882 16.57 -13.53 -1.49
N ALA A 883 17.59 -12.67 -1.55
CA ALA A 883 18.26 -12.25 -2.80
C ALA A 883 18.77 -13.42 -3.67
N SER A 884 19.16 -14.54 -3.05
CA SER A 884 19.53 -15.78 -3.75
C SER A 884 18.40 -16.45 -4.56
N ILE A 885 17.13 -16.03 -4.40
CA ILE A 885 15.99 -16.46 -5.22
C ILE A 885 15.20 -15.28 -5.84
N TYR A 886 15.36 -14.06 -5.33
CA TYR A 886 14.82 -12.83 -5.92
C TYR A 886 15.96 -11.98 -6.52
N GLU A 887 16.29 -12.23 -7.79
CA GLU A 887 17.46 -11.65 -8.46
C GLU A 887 17.53 -10.11 -8.46
N PRO A 888 16.43 -9.34 -8.63
CA PRO A 888 16.46 -7.88 -8.52
C PRO A 888 16.96 -7.34 -7.16
N ALA A 889 16.91 -8.14 -6.09
CA ALA A 889 17.43 -7.75 -4.77
C ALA A 889 18.93 -7.39 -4.81
N TRP A 890 19.73 -8.01 -5.69
CA TRP A 890 21.15 -7.67 -5.81
C TRP A 890 21.36 -6.22 -6.27
N GLY A 891 20.47 -5.68 -7.11
CA GLY A 891 20.50 -4.27 -7.50
C GLY A 891 20.22 -3.33 -6.33
N TYR A 892 19.23 -3.66 -5.48
CA TYR A 892 18.91 -2.91 -4.26
C TYR A 892 20.06 -2.98 -3.23
N ILE A 893 20.67 -4.16 -3.04
CA ILE A 893 21.85 -4.35 -2.18
C ILE A 893 23.02 -3.49 -2.66
N GLU A 894 23.32 -3.50 -3.96
CA GLU A 894 24.37 -2.65 -4.54
C GLU A 894 24.06 -1.16 -4.43
N MET A 895 22.79 -0.76 -4.53
CA MET A 895 22.36 0.63 -4.35
C MET A 895 22.58 1.14 -2.93
N CYS A 896 22.13 0.40 -1.90
CA CYS A 896 22.46 0.73 -0.51
C CYS A 896 23.99 0.83 -0.31
N SER A 897 24.77 -0.07 -0.91
CA SER A 897 26.23 -0.03 -0.83
C SER A 897 26.86 1.21 -1.45
N ARG A 898 26.30 1.73 -2.56
CA ARG A 898 26.73 2.99 -3.19
C ARG A 898 26.35 4.19 -2.34
N TRP A 899 25.11 4.23 -1.86
CA TRP A 899 24.60 5.33 -1.03
C TRP A 899 25.38 5.45 0.29
N MET A 900 25.69 4.34 0.97
CA MET A 900 26.52 4.36 2.18
C MET A 900 27.95 4.89 1.92
N LYS A 901 28.56 4.58 0.78
CA LYS A 901 29.86 5.18 0.40
C LYS A 901 29.75 6.67 0.12
N GLN A 902 28.65 7.12 -0.49
CA GLN A 902 28.37 8.53 -0.68
C GLN A 902 28.17 9.25 0.67
N ALA A 903 27.37 8.72 1.58
CA ALA A 903 27.16 9.30 2.92
C ALA A 903 28.48 9.52 3.69
N PHE A 904 29.40 8.54 3.69
CA PHE A 904 30.74 8.71 4.27
C PHE A 904 31.61 9.76 3.54
N THR A 905 31.37 9.98 2.25
CA THR A 905 32.09 10.99 1.44
C THR A 905 31.52 12.39 1.70
N ASP A 906 30.19 12.52 1.76
CA ASP A 906 29.46 13.73 2.14
C ASP A 906 29.84 14.19 3.55
N ALA A 907 29.92 13.26 4.51
CA ALA A 907 30.37 13.51 5.88
C ALA A 907 31.83 13.95 5.94
N ALA A 908 32.72 13.24 5.24
CA ALA A 908 34.12 13.62 5.14
C ALA A 908 34.33 14.93 4.37
N LYS A 909 33.37 15.43 3.59
CA LYS A 909 33.38 16.78 3.03
C LYS A 909 32.97 17.80 4.08
N ARG A 910 31.83 17.60 4.76
CA ARG A 910 31.35 18.48 5.84
C ARG A 910 32.41 18.73 6.92
N GLU A 911 33.10 17.69 7.40
CA GLU A 911 34.20 17.87 8.37
C GLU A 911 35.41 18.68 7.84
N ARG A 912 35.62 18.79 6.52
CA ARG A 912 36.63 19.70 5.94
C ARG A 912 36.07 21.11 5.80
N ASP A 913 34.87 21.24 5.24
CA ASP A 913 34.21 22.53 5.08
C ASP A 913 34.04 23.25 6.45
N GLU A 914 33.78 22.49 7.53
CA GLU A 914 33.72 22.96 8.92
C GLU A 914 35.10 23.34 9.50
N ALA A 915 36.17 22.62 9.14
CA ALA A 915 37.52 22.91 9.60
C ALA A 915 38.13 24.13 8.89
N ASP A 916 37.95 24.23 7.57
CA ASP A 916 38.38 25.37 6.75
C ASP A 916 37.69 26.68 7.21
N ALA A 917 36.44 26.59 7.67
CA ALA A 917 35.73 27.73 8.27
C ALA A 917 36.30 28.13 9.64
N ALA A 918 36.61 27.15 10.51
CA ALA A 918 37.14 27.41 11.85
C ALA A 918 38.57 28.01 11.82
N ASP A 919 39.44 27.55 10.91
CA ASP A 919 40.76 28.15 10.70
C ASP A 919 40.66 29.55 10.07
N GLY A 920 39.59 29.82 9.30
CA GLY A 920 39.28 31.14 8.75
C GLY A 920 39.01 32.21 9.83
N GLU A 921 38.08 31.95 10.76
CA GLU A 921 37.70 32.92 11.81
C GLU A 921 38.87 33.29 12.75
N VAL A 922 39.83 32.38 12.94
CA VAL A 922 41.02 32.63 13.78
C VAL A 922 42.00 33.63 13.11
N SER A 923 41.95 33.79 11.79
CA SER A 923 42.89 34.65 11.05
C SER A 923 42.55 36.16 11.09
N ASP A 924 41.26 36.51 11.19
CA ASP A 924 40.78 37.90 11.11
C ASP A 924 40.77 38.62 12.48
N ALA A 925 40.98 37.88 13.57
CA ALA A 925 40.86 38.38 14.94
C ALA A 925 42.12 39.12 15.49
N GLY A 926 43.21 39.26 14.71
CA GLY A 926 44.28 40.18 15.09
C GLY A 926 45.67 39.97 14.46
N SER A 927 46.02 40.79 13.46
CA SER A 927 47.42 41.18 13.19
C SER A 927 47.62 42.54 12.52
N ASP A 928 46.53 43.26 12.20
CA ASP A 928 46.52 44.36 11.22
C ASP A 928 46.96 45.74 11.77
N TYR A 929 48.11 45.79 12.44
CA TYR A 929 48.73 47.06 12.89
C TYR A 929 50.26 47.17 12.77
N PHE A 930 50.99 46.10 12.46
CA PHE A 930 52.47 46.16 12.42
C PHE A 930 53.14 45.18 11.44
N ASN A 931 53.03 45.43 10.12
CA ASN A 931 54.12 45.18 9.17
C ASN A 931 53.87 45.80 7.77
N GLN A 932 54.14 47.10 7.64
CA GLN A 932 54.50 47.64 6.32
C GLN A 932 56.01 47.45 6.07
N SER A 933 56.37 47.25 4.81
CA SER A 933 57.77 47.17 4.32
C SER A 933 58.64 46.03 4.87
N ARG A 934 58.56 44.86 4.23
CA ARG A 934 59.77 44.31 3.57
C ARG A 934 59.49 43.44 2.34
N ASN A 935 60.24 43.78 1.30
CA ASN A 935 60.36 43.15 -0.02
C ASN A 935 60.66 41.62 0.01
N SER A 936 60.46 40.83 -1.06
CA SER A 936 59.58 40.92 -2.25
C SER A 936 59.82 39.69 -3.16
N ALA A 937 58.86 38.77 -3.36
CA ALA A 937 59.04 37.66 -4.35
C ALA A 937 57.78 36.91 -4.83
N SER A 938 56.54 37.28 -4.48
CA SER A 938 55.37 36.38 -4.64
C SER A 938 54.19 36.86 -5.49
N ILE A 939 54.32 37.96 -6.25
CA ILE A 939 53.25 38.42 -7.18
C ILE A 939 53.71 38.37 -8.63
N ARG A 940 53.84 37.15 -9.18
CA ARG A 940 53.75 36.91 -10.64
C ARG A 940 53.44 35.44 -11.01
N LYS A 941 52.21 35.00 -10.68
CA LYS A 941 51.51 33.94 -11.45
C LYS A 941 50.16 34.45 -11.93
N LEU A 942 50.21 35.49 -12.77
CA LEU A 942 49.07 35.86 -13.61
C LEU A 942 48.85 34.80 -14.69
N ARG A 943 47.66 34.76 -15.26
CA ARG A 943 47.29 34.01 -16.47
C ARG A 943 48.30 34.25 -17.62
N GLN A 944 48.89 33.16 -18.11
CA GLN A 944 49.10 32.93 -19.55
C GLN A 944 48.09 31.83 -19.95
N ALA A 945 47.33 31.87 -21.03
CA ALA A 945 47.35 32.66 -22.27
C ALA A 945 48.50 32.36 -23.24
N SER A 946 48.22 31.50 -24.22
CA SER A 946 48.38 31.83 -25.64
C SER A 946 46.96 31.73 -26.25
N GLN A 947 46.35 32.78 -26.84
CA GLN A 947 46.71 33.66 -27.98
C GLN A 947 46.47 32.98 -29.33
N SER A 948 45.93 33.63 -30.37
CA SER A 948 45.31 34.97 -30.55
C SER A 948 44.35 34.90 -31.77
N SER A 949 43.87 35.89 -32.54
CA SER A 949 44.02 37.37 -32.73
C SER A 949 42.93 37.80 -33.75
N GLU A 950 42.43 39.03 -33.92
CA GLU A 950 42.48 40.32 -33.19
C GLU A 950 41.47 41.33 -33.85
N ASN A 951 41.37 42.55 -33.29
CA ASN A 951 40.79 43.80 -33.84
C ASN A 951 39.26 43.99 -33.97
N SER A 952 38.70 45.21 -33.89
CA SER A 952 39.06 46.46 -33.14
C SER A 952 37.90 47.50 -33.23
N ASP A 953 38.11 48.71 -32.65
CA ASP A 953 37.39 50.00 -32.86
C ASP A 953 36.03 50.14 -32.11
N ASN A 954 35.93 50.98 -31.05
CA ASN A 954 35.62 52.44 -30.98
C ASN A 954 34.10 52.76 -31.10
N GLU A 955 33.45 53.69 -30.39
CA GLU A 955 33.75 54.84 -29.48
C GLU A 955 32.46 55.12 -28.62
N ASP A 956 32.29 56.22 -27.87
CA ASP A 956 32.88 56.62 -26.56
C ASP A 956 31.95 57.69 -25.88
N LEU A 957 32.09 57.95 -24.57
CA LEU A 957 31.54 59.12 -23.79
C LEU A 957 29.98 59.29 -23.69
N ALA A 958 29.36 60.01 -22.74
CA ALA A 958 29.79 60.81 -21.56
C ALA A 958 28.75 60.78 -20.39
N LEU A 959 29.04 61.47 -19.28
CA LEU A 959 28.21 61.61 -18.06
C LEU A 959 27.15 62.73 -18.15
N GLU A 960 26.14 62.74 -17.25
CA GLU A 960 26.11 63.73 -16.13
C GLU A 960 25.03 63.45 -15.04
N MET A 961 25.04 64.27 -13.97
CA MET A 961 24.19 64.16 -12.77
C MET A 961 23.28 65.39 -12.60
N THR A 962 22.04 65.21 -12.09
CA THR A 962 21.43 66.17 -11.13
C THR A 962 20.29 65.51 -10.33
N ALA A 963 19.67 66.24 -9.39
CA ALA A 963 18.96 65.66 -8.24
C ALA A 963 17.56 66.25 -7.96
N LEU A 964 16.82 65.54 -7.09
CA LEU A 964 15.77 66.03 -6.17
C LEU A 964 14.61 66.89 -6.73
N SER A 965 13.39 66.33 -6.70
CA SER A 965 12.33 66.76 -5.76
C SER A 965 11.07 65.87 -5.86
N GLN A 966 10.08 66.10 -4.99
CA GLN A 966 8.93 65.22 -4.74
C GLN A 966 7.64 65.71 -5.40
N LEU A 967 6.76 64.79 -5.86
CA LEU A 967 5.36 64.59 -5.38
C LEU A 967 4.47 63.77 -6.35
N HIS A 968 3.73 62.78 -5.79
CA HIS A 968 2.43 62.21 -6.21
C HIS A 968 2.12 61.78 -7.69
N ILE A 969 2.01 60.45 -7.91
CA ILE A 969 0.78 59.64 -8.20
C ILE A 969 -0.20 60.12 -9.33
N PRO A 970 -0.77 59.28 -10.26
CA PRO A 970 -0.81 57.79 -10.37
C PRO A 970 -0.61 57.11 -11.78
N GLN A 971 -0.55 55.76 -11.77
CA GLN A 971 -1.08 54.74 -12.75
C GLN A 971 -0.48 54.47 -14.17
N ASN A 972 -0.11 53.18 -14.36
CA ASN A 972 -0.31 52.21 -15.49
C ASN A 972 -0.19 52.64 -16.98
N SER A 973 0.32 51.83 -17.93
CA SER A 973 0.95 50.47 -17.91
C SER A 973 1.65 50.16 -19.27
N LEU A 974 2.49 49.11 -19.35
CA LEU A 974 3.42 48.80 -20.48
C LEU A 974 3.08 47.52 -21.28
N GLU A 975 3.59 47.42 -22.53
CA GLU A 975 3.85 46.15 -23.26
C GLU A 975 4.98 46.32 -24.33
N GLY A 976 5.61 45.24 -24.85
CA GLY A 976 6.82 45.31 -25.70
C GLY A 976 7.11 44.12 -26.65
N ARG A 977 8.10 44.28 -27.56
CA ARG A 977 8.50 43.42 -28.73
C ARG A 977 10.04 43.14 -28.73
N ARG A 978 10.73 42.42 -29.65
CA ARG A 978 10.53 41.17 -30.48
C ARG A 978 11.73 41.00 -31.50
N ASN A 979 12.25 39.77 -31.75
CA ASN A 979 12.90 39.22 -33.00
C ASN A 979 14.37 39.48 -33.54
N SER A 980 15.08 38.36 -33.92
CA SER A 980 15.65 37.96 -35.28
C SER A 980 17.15 38.06 -35.78
N SER A 981 17.56 37.05 -36.62
CA SER A 981 18.75 36.89 -37.59
C SER A 981 20.21 36.70 -37.07
N GLY A 982 21.27 36.22 -37.79
CA GLY A 982 21.54 35.57 -39.13
C GLY A 982 22.99 35.87 -39.69
N ALA A 983 23.69 35.22 -40.69
CA ALA A 983 23.73 33.86 -41.32
C ALA A 983 24.91 33.64 -42.38
N ASN A 984 25.43 32.39 -42.58
CA ASN A 984 26.26 31.78 -43.71
C ASN A 984 27.73 32.20 -44.10
N LEU A 985 28.64 31.20 -44.39
CA LEU A 985 29.40 30.94 -45.69
C LEU A 985 30.73 30.05 -45.62
N LEU A 986 30.88 29.06 -46.54
CA LEU A 986 32.06 28.54 -47.37
C LEU A 986 33.50 28.23 -46.78
N ASP A 987 34.46 27.44 -47.35
CA ASP A 987 34.63 26.47 -48.50
C ASP A 987 35.94 25.58 -48.33
N ARG A 988 36.11 24.47 -49.11
CA ARG A 988 37.30 23.53 -49.31
C ARG A 988 37.75 22.64 -48.13
N GLY A 989 38.26 21.40 -48.29
CA GLY A 989 38.58 20.46 -49.39
C GLY A 989 39.07 19.10 -48.78
N ASP A 990 39.60 18.04 -49.41
CA ASP A 990 39.85 17.56 -50.80
C ASP A 990 40.11 16.00 -50.77
N ARG A 991 40.15 15.31 -51.93
CA ARG A 991 40.74 13.97 -52.28
C ARG A 991 40.11 12.61 -51.89
N SER A 992 39.67 11.92 -52.97
CA SER A 992 39.87 10.50 -53.33
C SER A 992 39.31 9.33 -52.48
N GLY A 993 38.76 8.26 -53.05
CA GLY A 993 38.44 8.02 -54.48
C GLY A 993 38.12 6.55 -54.86
N SER A 994 37.37 6.36 -55.96
CA SER A 994 37.09 5.10 -56.71
C SER A 994 36.39 3.92 -55.98
N GLY A 995 35.47 3.16 -56.60
CA GLY A 995 34.88 3.30 -57.93
C GLY A 995 33.94 2.12 -58.33
N SER A 996 33.14 2.32 -59.39
CA SER A 996 32.47 1.34 -60.30
C SER A 996 31.98 -0.06 -59.80
N GLY A 997 30.79 -0.56 -60.13
CA GLY A 997 29.69 -0.02 -60.96
C GLY A 997 29.00 -1.09 -61.86
N THR A 998 27.89 -0.74 -62.51
CA THR A 998 27.20 -1.46 -63.63
C THR A 998 26.47 -2.80 -63.31
N ALA A 999 25.51 -3.33 -64.11
CA ALA A 999 24.45 -2.69 -64.91
C ALA A 999 23.34 -3.67 -65.43
N ARG A 1000 22.06 -3.29 -65.25
CA ARG A 1000 20.99 -3.18 -66.30
C ARG A 1000 20.68 -4.36 -67.27
N LYS A 1001 19.52 -5.03 -67.08
CA LYS A 1001 18.55 -5.53 -68.11
C LYS A 1001 17.23 -5.95 -67.40
N ARG A 1002 16.01 -5.57 -67.83
CA ARG A 1002 15.14 -6.11 -68.93
C ARG A 1002 14.79 -7.59 -68.74
N ARG A 1003 13.55 -8.10 -68.95
CA ARG A 1003 12.41 -7.61 -69.79
C ARG A 1003 11.08 -8.37 -69.46
N ARG A 1004 9.90 -7.72 -69.59
CA ARG A 1004 8.57 -8.16 -70.18
C ARG A 1004 7.97 -9.59 -69.91
N SER A 1005 6.65 -9.87 -70.03
CA SER A 1005 5.38 -9.10 -70.06
C SER A 1005 4.14 -10.00 -70.36
N ARG A 1006 2.91 -9.49 -70.13
CA ARG A 1006 1.56 -9.96 -70.57
C ARG A 1006 0.89 -11.07 -69.72
N GLY A 1007 -0.43 -11.07 -69.49
CA GLY A 1007 -1.41 -9.95 -69.60
C GLY A 1007 -2.88 -10.32 -69.88
N GLY A 1008 -3.82 -9.44 -69.48
CA GLY A 1008 -5.20 -9.35 -70.00
C GLY A 1008 -6.30 -10.08 -69.21
N ILE A 1009 -7.60 -9.70 -69.26
CA ILE A 1009 -8.28 -8.64 -70.06
C ILE A 1009 -9.65 -8.26 -69.42
N ARG A 1010 -9.96 -6.93 -69.30
CA ARG A 1010 -11.33 -6.27 -69.20
C ARG A 1010 -12.28 -6.72 -68.06
N LYS A 1011 -13.37 -6.04 -67.64
CA LYS A 1011 -14.09 -4.73 -67.90
C LYS A 1011 -14.94 -4.46 -66.60
N ALA A 1012 -15.60 -3.32 -66.29
CA ALA A 1012 -15.36 -1.88 -66.47
C ALA A 1012 -16.57 -1.03 -65.97
N PHE A 1013 -16.32 0.11 -65.29
CA PHE A 1013 -17.24 1.27 -65.02
C PHE A 1013 -18.39 1.04 -64.00
N ASP A 1014 -18.92 2.05 -63.29
CA ASP A 1014 -18.57 3.49 -63.06
C ASP A 1014 -18.76 3.75 -61.53
N GLY A 1015 -18.23 4.76 -60.81
CA GLY A 1015 -18.30 6.22 -61.02
C GLY A 1015 -19.60 6.79 -60.44
N ARG A 1016 -19.66 7.93 -59.71
CA ARG A 1016 -18.69 8.93 -59.20
C ARG A 1016 -19.23 9.38 -57.80
N ILE A 1017 -18.78 10.38 -57.02
CA ILE A 1017 -18.17 11.70 -57.23
C ILE A 1017 -17.34 12.05 -55.99
N SER A 1018 -16.25 12.81 -56.15
CA SER A 1018 -15.69 13.66 -55.09
C SER A 1018 -15.24 15.01 -55.65
N PRO A 1019 -15.38 16.08 -54.84
CA PRO A 1019 -14.43 17.19 -54.83
C PRO A 1019 -13.91 17.47 -53.40
N VAL A 1020 -12.87 18.26 -53.13
CA VAL A 1020 -11.56 18.52 -53.78
C VAL A 1020 -10.86 19.57 -52.89
N GLU A 1021 -9.57 19.38 -52.57
CA GLU A 1021 -8.68 20.36 -51.89
C GLU A 1021 -9.09 20.81 -50.46
N THR A 1022 -8.22 21.34 -49.58
CA THR A 1022 -6.80 21.79 -49.66
C THR A 1022 -5.91 21.03 -48.63
N ARG A 1023 -4.67 20.59 -48.97
CA ARG A 1023 -3.37 21.27 -48.67
C ARG A 1023 -3.31 21.90 -47.25
N LYS A 1024 -2.34 21.66 -46.34
CA LYS A 1024 -0.90 21.25 -46.39
C LYS A 1024 -0.56 20.43 -45.10
N SER A 1025 0.34 19.44 -45.00
CA SER A 1025 1.84 19.45 -44.92
C SER A 1025 2.42 20.61 -44.06
N VAL A 1026 3.40 20.50 -43.14
CA VAL A 1026 4.62 19.65 -42.93
C VAL A 1026 4.85 19.64 -41.39
N ASN A 1027 5.11 18.54 -40.65
CA ASN A 1027 6.29 17.67 -40.49
C ASN A 1027 7.53 18.30 -39.78
N LEU A 1028 8.27 17.46 -39.01
CA LEU A 1028 9.64 17.60 -38.46
C LEU A 1028 9.98 18.48 -37.20
N HIS A 1029 10.44 17.75 -36.17
CA HIS A 1029 11.67 17.94 -35.34
C HIS A 1029 11.77 18.85 -34.08
N ASN A 1030 12.23 18.17 -33.01
CA ASN A 1030 13.26 18.53 -32.01
C ASN A 1030 13.08 19.71 -31.04
N LEU A 1031 13.14 19.39 -29.74
CA LEU A 1031 14.16 19.93 -28.82
C LEU A 1031 14.40 18.98 -27.63
N ARG A 1032 15.37 19.28 -26.75
CA ARG A 1032 15.90 18.39 -25.69
C ARG A 1032 15.62 18.91 -24.27
N LEU A 1033 15.34 17.98 -23.36
CA LEU A 1033 15.74 17.91 -21.94
C LEU A 1033 15.60 19.15 -21.02
N THR A 1034 14.74 19.02 -19.99
CA THR A 1034 14.96 19.51 -18.60
C THR A 1034 14.21 18.62 -17.59
N SER A 1035 14.80 18.50 -16.39
CA SER A 1035 14.31 18.01 -15.05
C SER A 1035 13.14 17.00 -14.89
N PRO A 1036 13.23 16.06 -13.92
CA PRO A 1036 12.13 15.14 -13.55
C PRO A 1036 11.49 15.47 -12.18
N GLU A 1037 10.60 16.48 -12.11
CA GLU A 1037 9.82 16.78 -10.89
C GLU A 1037 8.32 16.78 -11.20
N SER A 1038 7.58 15.73 -10.77
CA SER A 1038 6.10 15.69 -10.80
C SER A 1038 5.49 14.45 -10.08
N LEU A 1039 5.91 14.13 -8.85
CA LEU A 1039 5.26 13.05 -8.06
C LEU A 1039 4.95 13.35 -6.58
N LEU A 1040 5.43 14.47 -6.01
CA LEU A 1040 5.18 14.83 -4.61
C LEU A 1040 4.09 15.89 -4.41
N GLU A 1041 3.97 16.89 -5.29
CA GLU A 1041 2.99 17.99 -5.13
C GLU A 1041 1.53 17.52 -5.11
N ARG A 1042 1.17 16.52 -5.91
CA ARG A 1042 -0.22 16.01 -6.03
C ARG A 1042 -0.75 15.21 -4.82
N ARG A 1043 -0.07 15.28 -3.67
CA ARG A 1043 -0.55 14.73 -2.39
C ARG A 1043 -0.46 15.70 -1.19
N MET A 1044 -0.13 16.98 -1.38
CA MET A 1044 -0.05 17.96 -0.27
C MET A 1044 -1.06 19.12 -0.29
N ASP A 1045 -1.75 19.38 -1.40
CA ASP A 1045 -2.89 20.31 -1.39
C ASP A 1045 -4.12 19.68 -0.70
N GLY A 1046 -4.38 20.10 0.54
CA GLY A 1046 -5.54 19.65 1.33
C GLY A 1046 -5.37 19.70 2.85
N VAL A 1047 -4.19 19.99 3.37
CA VAL A 1047 -3.90 19.95 4.83
C VAL A 1047 -3.17 21.22 5.32
N ALA A 1048 -3.68 22.41 4.97
CA ALA A 1048 -3.04 23.69 5.35
C ALA A 1048 -3.98 24.90 5.61
N THR A 1049 -5.30 24.72 5.66
CA THR A 1049 -6.24 25.84 5.94
C THR A 1049 -7.34 25.42 6.92
N GLY A 1050 -7.26 25.90 8.16
CA GLY A 1050 -8.26 25.59 9.21
C GLY A 1050 -7.85 25.94 10.63
N LEU A 1051 -7.04 26.98 10.85
CA LEU A 1051 -6.53 27.32 12.19
C LEU A 1051 -6.27 28.83 12.43
N MET A 1052 -7.10 29.69 11.84
CA MET A 1052 -7.41 31.01 12.43
C MET A 1052 -8.91 31.25 12.32
N GLY A 1053 -9.51 31.69 13.42
CA GLY A 1053 -10.83 32.29 13.45
C GLY A 1053 -10.75 33.49 14.38
N ASP A 1054 -11.41 34.57 13.99
CA ASP A 1054 -11.72 35.69 14.88
C ASP A 1054 -13.13 36.19 14.55
N ASP A 1055 -13.82 36.73 15.55
CA ASP A 1055 -15.25 36.99 15.52
C ASP A 1055 -15.59 38.43 15.09
N SER A 1056 -16.52 38.60 14.17
CA SER A 1056 -17.35 39.82 14.12
C SER A 1056 -18.70 39.61 13.41
N ARG A 1057 -19.77 39.82 14.17
CA ARG A 1057 -21.16 40.07 13.72
C ARG A 1057 -21.54 41.48 14.21
N PRO A 1058 -22.36 42.27 13.49
CA PRO A 1058 -23.82 42.08 13.45
C PRO A 1058 -24.36 41.97 11.99
N VAL A 1059 -25.48 41.31 11.63
CA VAL A 1059 -26.81 41.03 12.24
C VAL A 1059 -27.92 42.00 11.79
N THR A 1060 -28.62 41.60 10.71
CA THR A 1060 -30.08 41.81 10.42
C THR A 1060 -30.57 43.25 10.12
N PRO A 1061 -31.83 43.48 9.66
CA PRO A 1061 -32.93 42.54 9.39
C PRO A 1061 -33.65 42.67 8.02
N LEU A 1062 -34.11 41.54 7.46
CA LEU A 1062 -35.51 41.08 7.59
C LEU A 1062 -35.63 39.59 7.18
#